data_AF-A0A8T2IDK3-F1
#
_entry.id   AF-A0A8T2IDK3-F1
#
_cell.length_a   1.000
_cell.length_b   1.000
_cell.length_c   1.000
_cell.angle_alpha   90.00
_cell.angle_beta   90.00
_cell.angle_gamma   90.00
#
_symmetry.space_group_name_H-M   'P 1'
#
loop_
_entity.id
_entity.type
_entity.pdbx_description
1 polymer ?
#
loop_
_entity_poly.entity_id
_entity_poly.type
_entity_poly.pdbx_seq_one_letter_code
_entity_poly.pdbx_strand_id
1 'polypeptide(L)'
;MEVPVSEEQDNQHQVELCDSNKMPDPPSCNRQSPVEGEVALEQGEELGSTSIRPEDNVCEPPSQNAAPADLGEGVVEITTSTKPDTTSHVAKMNGPEPVTADSFPELHTGGLVDVSNSDSQFDTIYTKDLLSKIRKLSPHEVLLEEIEKELGDGEIDYKPPNGMKKELTLDILEKCVQDKYLQQEQVIKKLTEENRKHQQLILDICSEKDRLKEKLKQLTEAENKHIGSVRQLEGRIEELTKELRVSKDKLLSQDAAAKNTIQQLHKEMAFRTEQANKKCEEARQEKEAMVMKYVRGEKESLDLRKEKEVLERKLREANKEIEKSSNRIKILTQEKGRLHQLYESKENESSRQNRDIEKLKEEVNSYAIKVKWANNKLKTELESHKETKERLRDTTIKLNQAKEEGDQIRRNCQEMIKSYQESEEMKSNELDAKLKVTKVELEKTMLEKSEHLEVHQAKIKELDDLRRTFTEGMDELRTLRTKVKCLEAERLRTEEELSQYKELINRQKAEIQNLLDKLKIVVQQEEQHQRDKQEIESLQEEIITLNSVISDLHRDIEGSRTRESELLGFTEKLTSKNAQLQSVTNALQSQLDKLTYSETDLRDSLEKLTHEHTDLKGRLAIEGTQRQKEVRILQTELEDQQKLNSSLKTRIEELSNELSTQKRKHAVNLKDLSKQLQQARKKLDQVENGNCEKEVSSMGSRSSSSGSLNVRNGNEDRSPENTGSAVTVDSFPEVDKAILIERIIRLQKAHARKNEKIEFMEDHIKQLVEEIRKKTKIIQSYILREESGTLSSEASDFNKVNLSKRGGIMASLYTSHPADSGLTLDLSLEINRKLQAVLEDTLLKNITLKENLQTLGTEIERLIKQQRT
;
A
#
# COMPACT_ATOMS: atom_id res chain seq x y z
N MET A 1 -74.95 -21.20 -39.94
CA MET A 1 -75.83 -20.28 -39.17
C MET A 1 -76.75 -21.18 -38.37
N GLU A 2 -77.00 -20.84 -37.10
CA GLU A 2 -77.72 -21.66 -36.11
C GLU A 2 -76.99 -22.93 -35.58
N VAL A 3 -77.17 -23.13 -34.26
CA VAL A 3 -77.20 -24.34 -33.39
C VAL A 3 -76.58 -25.66 -33.89
N PRO A 4 -75.62 -26.23 -33.12
CA PRO A 4 -75.88 -27.41 -32.25
C PRO A 4 -75.38 -27.18 -30.78
N VAL A 5 -75.75 -27.92 -29.71
CA VAL A 5 -76.06 -29.36 -29.49
C VAL A 5 -74.72 -30.18 -29.52
N SER A 6 -74.34 -31.09 -28.61
CA SER A 6 -75.06 -31.87 -27.57
C SER A 6 -74.17 -32.28 -26.36
N GLU A 7 -74.81 -32.81 -25.30
CA GLU A 7 -74.59 -34.10 -24.55
C GLU A 7 -73.15 -34.67 -24.34
N GLU A 8 -72.80 -35.14 -23.13
CA GLU A 8 -72.68 -36.57 -22.66
C GLU A 8 -71.60 -37.43 -23.35
N GLN A 9 -70.91 -38.40 -22.73
CA GLN A 9 -70.86 -38.99 -21.37
C GLN A 9 -69.46 -39.66 -21.18
N ASP A 10 -69.09 -40.10 -19.97
CA ASP A 10 -67.98 -41.03 -19.62
C ASP A 10 -66.55 -40.80 -20.22
N ASN A 11 -65.45 -40.85 -19.46
CA ASN A 11 -65.04 -42.02 -18.67
C ASN A 11 -63.86 -41.71 -17.72
N GLN A 12 -63.83 -42.45 -16.60
CA GLN A 12 -62.69 -43.07 -15.89
C GLN A 12 -61.25 -42.48 -15.83
N HIS A 13 -60.53 -42.90 -14.77
CA HIS A 13 -59.08 -42.76 -14.48
C HIS A 13 -58.64 -41.36 -13.96
N GLN A 14 -57.69 -41.23 -13.01
CA GLN A 14 -56.92 -42.25 -12.25
C GLN A 14 -56.35 -41.69 -10.92
N VAL A 15 -56.03 -42.61 -9.99
CA VAL A 15 -55.05 -42.52 -8.88
C VAL A 15 -55.30 -41.51 -7.74
N GLU A 16 -55.29 -42.07 -6.52
CA GLU A 16 -55.38 -41.38 -5.22
C GLU A 16 -54.07 -40.70 -4.80
N LEU A 17 -54.15 -39.87 -3.75
CA LEU A 17 -52.98 -39.32 -3.07
C LEU A 17 -52.16 -40.43 -2.41
N CYS A 18 -50.83 -40.43 -2.61
CA CYS A 18 -49.92 -41.26 -1.82
C CYS A 18 -49.51 -40.56 -0.52
N ASP A 19 -49.71 -41.23 0.61
CA ASP A 19 -49.05 -40.91 1.88
C ASP A 19 -47.53 -40.97 1.77
N SER A 20 -46.82 -40.05 2.42
CA SER A 20 -45.42 -40.23 2.88
C SER A 20 -44.93 -39.13 3.84
N ASN A 21 -45.60 -38.96 4.98
CA ASN A 21 -44.98 -38.29 6.15
C ASN A 21 -44.39 -39.35 7.08
N LYS A 22 -43.10 -39.66 6.89
CA LYS A 22 -42.39 -40.73 7.61
C LYS A 22 -41.21 -40.16 8.38
N MET A 23 -41.28 -40.21 9.72
CA MET A 23 -40.19 -39.78 10.61
C MET A 23 -38.98 -40.73 10.51
N PRO A 24 -37.75 -40.22 10.63
CA PRO A 24 -36.59 -40.97 11.06
C PRO A 24 -36.23 -40.65 12.53
N ASP A 25 -36.30 -41.66 13.39
CA ASP A 25 -35.78 -41.62 14.77
C ASP A 25 -34.23 -41.85 14.80
N PRO A 26 -33.53 -41.57 15.93
CA PRO A 26 -32.09 -41.33 15.93
C PRO A 26 -31.20 -42.57 16.10
N PRO A 27 -29.91 -42.49 15.72
CA PRO A 27 -28.88 -43.45 16.13
C PRO A 27 -28.45 -43.21 17.58
N SER A 28 -28.10 -44.29 18.30
CA SER A 28 -27.87 -44.25 19.75
C SER A 28 -26.42 -44.55 20.17
N CYS A 29 -26.04 -43.94 21.30
CA CYS A 29 -25.07 -44.42 22.30
C CYS A 29 -23.59 -44.61 21.90
N ASN A 30 -22.70 -43.84 22.55
CA ASN A 30 -21.81 -44.46 23.55
C ASN A 30 -21.24 -43.49 24.60
N ARG A 31 -20.74 -44.11 25.68
CA ARG A 31 -19.95 -43.61 26.84
C ARG A 31 -19.09 -42.36 26.54
N GLN A 32 -18.86 -41.43 27.49
CA GLN A 32 -18.30 -41.72 28.82
C GLN A 32 -18.53 -40.58 29.85
N SER A 33 -18.54 -40.94 31.14
CA SER A 33 -18.54 -40.09 32.36
C SER A 33 -17.12 -39.49 32.63
N PRO A 34 -16.84 -38.58 33.61
CA PRO A 34 -17.52 -38.51 34.94
C PRO A 34 -17.50 -37.16 35.76
N VAL A 35 -17.90 -37.29 37.03
CA VAL A 35 -17.62 -36.43 38.23
C VAL A 35 -18.40 -35.11 38.40
N GLU A 36 -19.32 -35.18 39.38
CA GLU A 36 -19.62 -34.27 40.51
C GLU A 36 -19.64 -32.73 40.35
N GLY A 37 -20.59 -32.01 40.97
CA GLY A 37 -21.66 -32.51 41.85
C GLY A 37 -22.62 -31.43 42.35
N GLU A 38 -23.72 -31.87 42.97
CA GLU A 38 -24.73 -31.01 43.59
C GLU A 38 -24.31 -30.56 45.00
N VAL A 39 -24.63 -29.32 45.35
CA VAL A 39 -25.17 -29.00 46.69
C VAL A 39 -26.33 -28.03 46.49
N ALA A 40 -27.54 -28.44 46.89
CA ALA A 40 -28.70 -27.59 47.04
C ALA A 40 -29.10 -27.52 48.53
N LEU A 41 -29.59 -26.36 48.95
CA LEU A 41 -30.36 -26.03 50.17
C LEU A 41 -30.48 -24.48 50.14
N GLU A 42 -31.58 -23.86 49.70
CA GLU A 42 -32.98 -23.91 50.16
C GLU A 42 -33.22 -23.10 51.46
N GLN A 43 -34.39 -22.44 51.53
CA GLN A 43 -34.88 -21.58 52.63
C GLN A 43 -34.21 -20.19 52.71
N GLY A 44 -34.92 -19.10 53.00
CA GLY A 44 -36.36 -18.95 53.24
C GLY A 44 -36.80 -17.50 53.44
N GLU A 45 -38.10 -17.33 53.68
CA GLU A 45 -38.85 -16.09 53.98
C GLU A 45 -38.34 -15.38 55.28
N GLU A 46 -38.68 -14.13 55.65
CA GLU A 46 -39.81 -13.27 55.26
C GLU A 46 -39.52 -11.74 55.50
N LEU A 47 -40.58 -10.92 55.45
CA LEU A 47 -40.72 -9.46 55.52
C LEU A 47 -40.16 -8.76 56.79
N GLY A 48 -39.85 -7.46 56.67
CA GLY A 48 -39.66 -6.55 57.82
C GLY A 48 -39.50 -5.07 57.44
N SER A 49 -40.35 -4.16 57.95
CA SER A 49 -40.37 -2.75 57.53
C SER A 49 -40.51 -1.73 58.66
N THR A 50 -39.47 -0.91 58.88
CA THR A 50 -39.44 0.39 59.59
C THR A 50 -38.13 1.09 59.18
N SER A 51 -38.04 2.34 58.71
CA SER A 51 -38.70 3.60 59.06
C SER A 51 -38.24 4.22 60.39
N ILE A 52 -37.30 5.18 60.33
CA ILE A 52 -37.34 6.53 60.93
C ILE A 52 -36.04 7.32 60.61
N ARG A 53 -36.11 8.66 60.67
CA ARG A 53 -35.11 9.71 60.33
C ARG A 53 -34.67 10.44 61.65
N PRO A 54 -33.94 11.58 61.70
CA PRO A 54 -33.10 12.32 60.73
C PRO A 54 -31.73 12.81 61.34
N GLU A 55 -31.08 13.79 60.68
CA GLU A 55 -30.27 14.89 61.29
C GLU A 55 -28.91 14.54 61.99
N ASP A 56 -27.85 15.39 61.98
CA ASP A 56 -27.60 16.66 61.25
C ASP A 56 -26.08 17.04 61.24
N ASN A 57 -25.67 17.99 60.37
CA ASN A 57 -24.50 18.92 60.51
C ASN A 57 -23.03 18.38 60.63
N VAL A 58 -21.95 19.17 60.45
CA VAL A 58 -21.60 20.22 59.46
C VAL A 58 -20.07 20.52 59.50
N CYS A 59 -19.51 21.21 58.47
CA CYS A 59 -18.19 21.88 58.39
C CYS A 59 -16.85 21.17 58.70
N GLU A 60 -16.10 20.94 57.60
CA GLU A 60 -14.78 21.55 57.29
C GLU A 60 -13.44 21.18 58.01
N PRO A 61 -12.26 21.47 57.36
CA PRO A 61 -10.91 21.04 57.76
C PRO A 61 -10.06 22.25 58.27
N PRO A 62 -8.71 22.38 58.12
CA PRO A 62 -7.61 21.44 57.80
C PRO A 62 -6.42 21.52 58.81
N SER A 63 -5.19 21.19 58.36
CA SER A 63 -3.86 21.36 59.04
C SER A 63 -3.32 20.08 59.73
N GLN A 64 -2.00 19.79 59.80
CA GLN A 64 -0.80 20.55 59.34
C GLN A 64 0.49 19.68 59.28
N ASN A 65 1.51 20.21 58.57
CA ASN A 65 2.98 19.98 58.74
C ASN A 65 3.58 18.60 58.31
N ALA A 66 4.85 18.52 57.87
CA ALA A 66 5.93 19.52 57.81
C ALA A 66 6.80 19.41 56.52
N ALA A 67 7.51 20.50 56.21
CA ALA A 67 8.66 20.62 55.31
C ALA A 67 9.86 21.16 56.16
N PRO A 68 11.02 21.66 55.64
CA PRO A 68 11.47 21.80 54.25
C PRO A 68 12.97 21.45 53.99
N ALA A 69 13.44 21.84 52.79
CA ALA A 69 14.75 22.45 52.47
C ALA A 69 15.73 21.65 51.58
N ASP A 70 16.54 22.28 50.70
CA ASP A 70 16.35 23.51 49.88
C ASP A 70 17.47 23.59 48.81
N LEU A 71 17.26 24.36 47.72
CA LEU A 71 18.24 24.77 46.68
C LEU A 71 18.88 23.63 45.83
N GLY A 72 19.23 23.82 44.54
CA GLY A 72 19.13 25.00 43.66
C GLY A 72 19.54 24.70 42.20
N GLU A 73 19.60 25.74 41.38
CA GLU A 73 19.87 25.81 39.92
C GLU A 73 21.22 25.19 39.46
N GLY A 74 21.51 24.88 38.18
CA GLY A 74 20.69 24.91 36.94
C GLY A 74 21.50 25.02 35.62
N VAL A 75 21.05 24.33 34.56
CA VAL A 75 21.24 24.58 33.09
C VAL A 75 22.65 24.43 32.41
N VAL A 76 22.61 24.02 31.13
CA VAL A 76 23.62 24.11 30.03
C VAL A 76 24.61 22.94 29.80
N GLU A 77 24.92 22.74 28.52
CA GLU A 77 25.68 21.68 27.83
C GLU A 77 27.23 21.79 27.96
N ILE A 78 27.97 20.70 27.66
CA ILE A 78 28.93 20.57 26.52
C ILE A 78 29.63 19.18 26.54
N THR A 79 30.42 18.88 25.50
CA THR A 79 30.77 17.55 24.97
C THR A 79 32.19 17.00 25.32
N THR A 80 32.41 15.74 24.91
CA THR A 80 33.69 15.05 24.57
C THR A 80 34.41 14.13 25.59
N SER A 81 34.85 12.97 25.04
CA SER A 81 36.00 12.07 25.36
C SER A 81 36.72 12.13 26.73
N THR A 82 37.21 11.02 27.32
CA THR A 82 38.18 10.06 26.70
C THR A 82 38.30 8.72 27.47
N LYS A 83 38.92 7.71 26.84
CA LYS A 83 39.55 6.49 27.45
C LYS A 83 40.63 6.85 28.51
N PRO A 84 41.16 5.93 29.38
CA PRO A 84 41.54 4.54 29.04
C PRO A 84 41.48 3.41 30.13
N ASP A 85 41.76 2.18 29.65
CA ASP A 85 42.43 0.99 30.22
C ASP A 85 42.34 0.61 31.72
N THR A 86 42.08 -0.69 32.01
CA THR A 86 43.13 -1.70 32.38
C THR A 86 42.54 -3.09 32.82
N THR A 87 43.28 -4.18 32.51
CA THR A 87 43.47 -5.50 33.24
C THR A 87 42.32 -6.23 34.00
N SER A 88 42.27 -7.57 34.14
CA SER A 88 43.04 -8.73 33.63
C SER A 88 42.36 -10.10 33.98
N HIS A 89 43.07 -11.23 33.74
CA HIS A 89 42.77 -12.67 33.98
C HIS A 89 42.07 -13.42 32.81
N VAL A 90 42.58 -14.51 32.20
CA VAL A 90 43.31 -15.75 32.64
C VAL A 90 42.31 -16.83 33.14
N ALA A 91 42.28 -18.10 32.66
CA ALA A 91 43.30 -18.95 31.99
C ALA A 91 42.67 -19.86 30.88
N LYS A 92 43.36 -20.17 29.76
CA LYS A 92 44.28 -21.31 29.43
C LYS A 92 43.66 -22.60 28.85
N MET A 93 44.46 -23.20 27.93
CA MET A 93 44.40 -24.53 27.28
C MET A 93 43.51 -24.70 26.04
N ASN A 94 43.94 -25.41 24.98
CA ASN A 94 45.29 -25.70 24.46
C ASN A 94 45.18 -26.09 22.96
N GLY A 95 46.25 -25.95 22.17
CA GLY A 95 46.25 -26.18 20.70
C GLY A 95 46.36 -27.65 20.24
N PRO A 96 46.81 -27.96 19.00
CA PRO A 96 47.76 -27.18 18.18
C PRO A 96 47.35 -26.84 16.73
N GLU A 97 48.03 -25.85 16.15
CA GLU A 97 48.12 -25.59 14.70
C GLU A 97 49.49 -26.05 14.14
N PRO A 98 49.61 -26.30 12.82
CA PRO A 98 50.90 -26.43 12.14
C PRO A 98 51.42 -25.07 11.62
N VAL A 99 52.64 -24.69 11.99
CA VAL A 99 53.28 -23.44 11.51
C VAL A 99 54.23 -23.75 10.36
N THR A 100 54.08 -23.03 9.24
CA THR A 100 55.08 -22.96 8.17
C THR A 100 56.20 -21.99 8.55
N ALA A 101 57.45 -22.44 8.53
CA ALA A 101 58.62 -21.60 8.79
C ALA A 101 59.31 -21.20 7.47
N ASP A 102 59.57 -19.91 7.30
CA ASP A 102 60.42 -19.37 6.24
C ASP A 102 61.06 -18.06 6.74
N SER A 103 62.38 -18.06 6.97
CA SER A 103 63.21 -16.90 7.36
C SER A 103 64.70 -17.27 7.37
N PHE A 104 65.50 -16.52 6.61
CA PHE A 104 66.97 -16.61 6.60
C PHE A 104 67.59 -15.80 7.75
N PRO A 105 68.82 -16.16 8.15
CA PRO A 105 69.82 -15.17 8.56
C PRO A 105 71.11 -15.26 7.72
N GLU A 106 71.69 -14.11 7.41
CA GLU A 106 73.01 -13.99 6.77
C GLU A 106 74.15 -14.20 7.80
N LEU A 107 75.34 -14.60 7.33
CA LEU A 107 76.58 -14.44 8.08
C LEU A 107 77.79 -14.29 7.13
N HIS A 108 78.62 -13.27 7.36
CA HIS A 108 79.77 -12.91 6.51
C HIS A 108 81.12 -13.37 7.06
N THR A 109 81.90 -14.07 6.23
CA THR A 109 83.39 -14.09 6.15
C THR A 109 83.75 -14.59 4.74
N GLY A 110 84.71 -14.05 3.96
CA GLY A 110 85.88 -13.24 4.28
C GLY A 110 87.12 -14.14 4.45
N GLY A 111 88.20 -14.05 3.66
CA GLY A 111 88.50 -13.17 2.52
C GLY A 111 89.76 -13.62 1.73
N LEU A 112 90.16 -12.83 0.73
CA LEU A 112 91.24 -13.12 -0.23
C LEU A 112 92.65 -12.77 0.30
N VAL A 113 93.64 -13.67 0.24
CA VAL A 113 95.09 -13.33 0.40
C VAL A 113 96.02 -14.23 -0.46
N ASP A 114 97.01 -13.56 -1.07
CA ASP A 114 98.30 -13.95 -1.68
C ASP A 114 98.52 -15.13 -2.65
N VAL A 115 99.26 -14.75 -3.72
CA VAL A 115 100.14 -15.60 -4.53
C VAL A 115 101.58 -15.41 -4.02
N SER A 116 102.15 -16.40 -3.32
CA SER A 116 103.63 -16.54 -3.21
C SER A 116 104.10 -17.84 -2.54
N ASN A 117 104.20 -18.92 -3.31
CA ASN A 117 105.42 -19.76 -3.38
C ASN A 117 105.23 -20.94 -4.36
N SER A 118 106.29 -21.27 -5.09
CA SER A 118 106.30 -22.37 -6.07
C SER A 118 106.67 -23.69 -5.40
N ASP A 119 105.72 -24.34 -4.73
CA ASP A 119 105.90 -25.69 -4.21
C ASP A 119 104.84 -26.62 -4.79
N SER A 120 105.26 -27.63 -5.56
CA SER A 120 104.36 -28.51 -6.30
C SER A 120 103.62 -29.46 -5.36
N GLN A 121 102.29 -29.56 -5.49
CA GLN A 121 101.44 -30.40 -4.63
C GLN A 121 101.68 -31.91 -4.79
N PHE A 122 102.58 -32.32 -5.69
CA PHE A 122 103.00 -33.72 -5.89
C PHE A 122 104.31 -34.08 -5.17
N ASP A 123 104.98 -33.13 -4.52
CA ASP A 123 106.30 -33.35 -3.94
C ASP A 123 106.20 -33.93 -2.51
N THR A 124 106.41 -35.24 -2.40
CA THR A 124 106.44 -35.95 -1.12
C THR A 124 107.79 -35.76 -0.40
N ILE A 125 107.81 -35.98 0.92
CA ILE A 125 109.06 -35.96 1.71
C ILE A 125 110.12 -36.91 1.12
N TYR A 126 109.69 -38.03 0.53
CA TYR A 126 110.57 -39.00 -0.12
C TYR A 126 111.15 -38.50 -1.45
N THR A 127 110.38 -37.78 -2.28
CA THR A 127 110.93 -37.16 -3.52
C THR A 127 111.86 -36.01 -3.20
N LYS A 128 111.57 -35.21 -2.17
CA LYS A 128 112.48 -34.15 -1.69
C LYS A 128 113.80 -34.71 -1.10
N ASP A 129 113.75 -35.80 -0.34
CA ASP A 129 114.97 -36.50 0.13
C ASP A 129 115.78 -37.11 -1.04
N LEU A 130 115.11 -37.77 -1.99
CA LEU A 130 115.74 -38.36 -3.18
C LEU A 130 116.45 -37.30 -4.05
N LEU A 131 115.77 -36.17 -4.33
CA LEU A 131 116.37 -35.04 -5.06
C LEU A 131 117.55 -34.43 -4.28
N SER A 132 117.49 -34.40 -2.94
CA SER A 132 118.62 -33.95 -2.11
C SER A 132 119.85 -34.86 -2.19
N LYS A 133 119.65 -36.17 -2.41
CA LYS A 133 120.72 -37.15 -2.60
C LYS A 133 121.35 -37.04 -3.99
N ILE A 134 120.53 -36.89 -5.04
CA ILE A 134 121.02 -36.64 -6.41
C ILE A 134 121.85 -35.34 -6.46
N ARG A 135 121.37 -34.26 -5.83
CA ARG A 135 122.07 -32.96 -5.80
C ARG A 135 123.38 -32.96 -5.00
N LYS A 136 123.70 -34.04 -4.27
CA LYS A 136 124.97 -34.24 -3.55
C LYS A 136 125.99 -35.09 -4.31
N LEU A 137 125.64 -35.64 -5.48
CA LEU A 137 126.49 -36.53 -6.28
C LEU A 137 126.96 -35.87 -7.58
N SER A 138 127.54 -34.67 -7.48
CA SER A 138 128.13 -33.94 -8.61
C SER A 138 129.65 -33.69 -8.45
N PRO A 139 130.51 -34.73 -8.43
CA PRO A 139 131.96 -34.59 -8.32
C PRO A 139 132.66 -34.35 -9.68
N HIS A 140 131.97 -33.85 -10.71
CA HIS A 140 132.57 -33.67 -12.04
C HIS A 140 133.67 -32.57 -12.05
N GLU A 141 133.65 -31.65 -11.08
CA GLU A 141 134.73 -30.69 -10.83
C GLU A 141 135.98 -31.38 -10.24
N VAL A 142 135.79 -32.35 -9.33
CA VAL A 142 136.88 -33.11 -8.69
C VAL A 142 137.65 -33.96 -9.72
N LEU A 143 136.93 -34.57 -10.67
CA LEU A 143 137.55 -35.40 -11.70
C LEU A 143 138.45 -34.59 -12.66
N LEU A 144 138.20 -33.30 -12.83
CA LEU A 144 139.05 -32.41 -13.63
C LEU A 144 140.32 -32.03 -12.84
N GLU A 145 140.19 -31.68 -11.56
CA GLU A 145 141.32 -31.32 -10.69
C GLU A 145 142.28 -32.50 -10.43
N GLU A 146 141.79 -33.74 -10.51
CA GLU A 146 142.61 -34.95 -10.40
C GLU A 146 143.39 -35.26 -11.70
N ILE A 147 142.80 -34.97 -12.87
CA ILE A 147 143.46 -35.11 -14.19
C ILE A 147 144.55 -34.05 -14.39
N GLU A 148 144.34 -32.81 -13.92
CA GLU A 148 145.38 -31.77 -13.98
C GLU A 148 146.60 -32.09 -13.11
N LYS A 149 146.47 -32.94 -12.09
CA LYS A 149 147.59 -33.38 -11.23
C LYS A 149 148.41 -34.54 -11.78
N GLU A 150 147.83 -35.50 -12.51
CA GLU A 150 148.60 -36.61 -13.11
C GLU A 150 149.40 -36.23 -14.37
N LEU A 151 149.29 -35.00 -14.87
CA LEU A 151 150.06 -34.47 -16.02
C LEU A 151 151.24 -33.57 -15.63
N GLY A 152 151.51 -33.38 -14.33
CA GLY A 152 152.45 -32.36 -13.83
C GLY A 152 153.92 -32.77 -13.71
N ASP A 153 154.22 -33.94 -13.13
CA ASP A 153 155.59 -34.33 -12.75
C ASP A 153 156.18 -35.42 -13.64
N GLY A 154 157.29 -35.10 -14.30
CA GLY A 154 158.08 -36.05 -15.08
C GLY A 154 159.53 -35.60 -15.24
N GLU A 155 160.41 -36.06 -14.35
CA GLU A 155 161.86 -35.93 -14.51
C GLU A 155 162.56 -37.25 -14.16
N ILE A 156 163.60 -37.59 -14.93
CA ILE A 156 164.35 -38.86 -14.84
C ILE A 156 165.82 -38.50 -14.59
N ASP A 157 166.44 -39.01 -13.51
CA ASP A 157 167.91 -39.09 -13.43
C ASP A 157 168.37 -40.56 -13.54
N TYR A 158 169.38 -40.76 -14.37
CA TYR A 158 169.99 -42.06 -14.68
C TYR A 158 171.45 -41.80 -15.05
N LYS A 159 172.40 -42.26 -14.22
CA LYS A 159 173.84 -42.15 -14.52
C LYS A 159 174.56 -43.51 -14.45
N PRO A 160 175.07 -44.03 -15.57
CA PRO A 160 175.99 -45.17 -15.61
C PRO A 160 177.44 -44.68 -15.33
N PRO A 161 178.39 -45.55 -14.92
CA PRO A 161 179.04 -46.45 -15.89
C PRO A 161 179.45 -47.85 -15.37
N ASN A 162 179.44 -48.82 -16.29
CA ASN A 162 180.18 -50.10 -16.33
C ASN A 162 180.76 -50.67 -15.00
N GLY A 163 180.00 -51.56 -14.34
CA GLY A 163 180.51 -52.41 -13.25
C GLY A 163 179.54 -53.50 -12.77
N MET A 164 179.78 -54.75 -13.18
CA MET A 164 179.21 -56.03 -12.67
C MET A 164 178.67 -56.00 -11.20
N LYS A 165 177.48 -56.52 -10.82
CA LYS A 165 176.53 -57.46 -11.47
C LYS A 165 175.04 -57.20 -11.11
N LYS A 166 174.23 -56.92 -12.15
CA LYS A 166 172.79 -57.26 -12.43
C LYS A 166 171.67 -57.48 -11.38
N GLU A 167 171.88 -57.66 -10.08
CA GLU A 167 170.86 -58.34 -9.22
C GLU A 167 169.97 -57.42 -8.36
N LEU A 168 170.16 -56.09 -8.37
CA LEU A 168 169.48 -55.15 -7.45
C LEU A 168 168.46 -54.20 -8.11
N THR A 169 168.32 -54.22 -9.44
CA THR A 169 167.55 -53.20 -10.19
C THR A 169 166.13 -53.63 -10.57
N LEU A 170 165.72 -54.86 -10.26
CA LEU A 170 164.46 -55.46 -10.74
C LEU A 170 163.34 -55.30 -9.71
N ASP A 171 163.59 -55.67 -8.45
CA ASP A 171 162.66 -55.57 -7.31
C ASP A 171 162.01 -54.18 -7.14
N ILE A 172 162.77 -53.11 -7.39
CA ILE A 172 162.32 -51.72 -7.20
C ILE A 172 161.25 -51.34 -8.24
N LEU A 173 161.41 -51.82 -9.48
CA LEU A 173 160.46 -51.56 -10.57
C LEU A 173 159.18 -52.38 -10.39
N GLU A 174 159.33 -53.67 -10.05
CA GLU A 174 158.20 -54.58 -9.82
C GLU A 174 157.29 -54.06 -8.70
N LYS A 175 157.86 -53.59 -7.59
CA LYS A 175 157.10 -53.04 -6.46
C LYS A 175 156.28 -51.81 -6.82
N CYS A 176 156.84 -50.88 -7.61
CA CYS A 176 156.15 -49.67 -8.06
C CYS A 176 154.95 -50.01 -8.97
N VAL A 177 155.10 -51.00 -9.86
CA VAL A 177 154.02 -51.51 -10.72
C VAL A 177 152.92 -52.18 -9.89
N GLN A 178 153.30 -52.98 -8.88
CA GLN A 178 152.36 -53.59 -7.93
C GLN A 178 151.48 -52.54 -7.23
N ASP A 179 152.08 -51.45 -6.73
CA ASP A 179 151.36 -50.41 -5.99
C ASP A 179 150.40 -49.61 -6.90
N LYS A 180 150.79 -49.27 -8.14
CA LYS A 180 149.88 -48.63 -9.12
C LYS A 180 148.70 -49.55 -9.50
N TYR A 181 148.93 -50.86 -9.69
CA TYR A 181 147.84 -51.81 -9.92
C TYR A 181 146.90 -51.93 -8.72
N LEU A 182 147.44 -51.96 -7.49
CA LEU A 182 146.63 -52.02 -6.27
C LEU A 182 145.77 -50.76 -6.08
N GLN A 183 146.29 -49.58 -6.41
CA GLN A 183 145.51 -48.33 -6.44
C GLN A 183 144.38 -48.40 -7.47
N GLN A 184 144.67 -48.86 -8.70
CA GLN A 184 143.67 -48.97 -9.77
C GLN A 184 142.57 -49.98 -9.42
N GLU A 185 142.92 -51.10 -8.79
CA GLU A 185 141.96 -52.09 -8.30
C GLU A 185 141.05 -51.50 -7.19
N GLN A 186 141.59 -50.66 -6.29
CA GLN A 186 140.79 -49.95 -5.28
C GLN A 186 139.81 -48.93 -5.91
N VAL A 187 140.23 -48.21 -6.96
CA VAL A 187 139.33 -47.29 -7.69
C VAL A 187 138.22 -48.06 -8.41
N ILE A 188 138.54 -49.17 -9.08
CA ILE A 188 137.53 -50.04 -9.72
C ILE A 188 136.54 -50.60 -8.68
N LYS A 189 137.02 -51.02 -7.50
CA LYS A 189 136.16 -51.47 -6.39
C LYS A 189 135.22 -50.36 -5.90
N LYS A 190 135.70 -49.12 -5.74
CA LYS A 190 134.85 -47.95 -5.40
C LYS A 190 133.77 -47.70 -6.45
N LEU A 191 134.14 -47.61 -7.73
CA LEU A 191 133.20 -47.38 -8.84
C LEU A 191 132.17 -48.50 -8.98
N THR A 192 132.57 -49.75 -8.76
CA THR A 192 131.65 -50.91 -8.77
C THR A 192 130.63 -50.82 -7.64
N GLU A 193 131.06 -50.42 -6.44
CA GLU A 193 130.20 -50.20 -5.27
C GLU A 193 129.26 -48.99 -5.44
N GLU A 194 129.69 -47.93 -6.11
CA GLU A 194 128.80 -46.80 -6.47
C GLU A 194 127.79 -47.16 -7.55
N ASN A 195 128.20 -47.91 -8.58
CA ASN A 195 127.27 -48.41 -9.59
C ASN A 195 126.23 -49.36 -8.96
N ARG A 196 126.64 -50.20 -8.00
CA ARG A 196 125.71 -51.02 -7.18
C ARG A 196 124.72 -50.17 -6.38
N LYS A 197 125.17 -49.05 -5.78
CA LYS A 197 124.27 -48.09 -5.09
C LYS A 197 123.29 -47.42 -6.04
N HIS A 198 123.73 -47.01 -7.24
CA HIS A 198 122.85 -46.44 -8.25
C HIS A 198 121.81 -47.45 -8.77
N GLN A 199 122.20 -48.71 -8.97
CA GLN A 199 121.27 -49.79 -9.32
C GLN A 199 120.21 -50.02 -8.22
N GLN A 200 120.62 -50.05 -6.95
CA GLN A 200 119.69 -50.11 -5.83
C GLN A 200 118.72 -48.92 -5.82
N LEU A 201 119.24 -47.69 -6.00
CA LEU A 201 118.41 -46.48 -6.02
C LEU A 201 117.37 -46.50 -7.16
N ILE A 202 117.73 -47.04 -8.33
CA ILE A 202 116.80 -47.20 -9.46
C ILE A 202 115.70 -48.24 -9.15
N LEU A 203 116.03 -49.33 -8.44
CA LEU A 203 115.05 -50.30 -7.97
C LEU A 203 114.10 -49.68 -6.93
N ASP A 204 114.64 -48.93 -5.96
CA ASP A 204 113.88 -48.24 -4.92
C ASP A 204 112.91 -47.21 -5.56
N ILE A 205 113.39 -46.40 -6.51
CA ILE A 205 112.56 -45.46 -7.30
C ILE A 205 111.46 -46.19 -8.06
N CYS A 206 111.78 -47.30 -8.72
CA CYS A 206 110.78 -48.09 -9.43
C CYS A 206 109.70 -48.65 -8.51
N SER A 207 110.09 -49.15 -7.33
CA SER A 207 109.15 -49.66 -6.33
C SER A 207 108.21 -48.58 -5.79
N GLU A 208 108.72 -47.36 -5.51
CA GLU A 208 107.88 -46.25 -5.03
C GLU A 208 106.97 -45.73 -6.14
N LYS A 209 107.47 -45.60 -7.37
CA LYS A 209 106.69 -45.21 -8.56
C LYS A 209 105.52 -46.17 -8.80
N ASP A 210 105.72 -47.48 -8.66
CA ASP A 210 104.63 -48.46 -8.82
C ASP A 210 103.72 -48.52 -7.57
N ARG A 211 104.24 -48.27 -6.34
CA ARG A 211 103.42 -48.05 -5.13
C ARG A 211 102.50 -46.83 -5.25
N LEU A 212 102.98 -45.75 -5.86
CA LEU A 212 102.20 -44.52 -6.10
C LEU A 212 101.12 -44.73 -7.16
N LYS A 213 101.39 -45.49 -8.23
CA LYS A 213 100.36 -45.89 -9.21
C LYS A 213 99.23 -46.70 -8.56
N GLU A 214 99.57 -47.67 -7.72
CA GLU A 214 98.56 -48.50 -7.06
C GLU A 214 97.73 -47.68 -6.06
N LYS A 215 98.32 -46.71 -5.34
CA LYS A 215 97.56 -45.74 -4.54
C LYS A 215 96.62 -44.87 -5.39
N LEU A 216 97.08 -44.38 -6.55
CA LEU A 216 96.25 -43.59 -7.48
C LEU A 216 95.07 -44.41 -8.01
N LYS A 217 95.30 -45.69 -8.32
CA LYS A 217 94.27 -46.64 -8.73
C LYS A 217 93.26 -46.91 -7.60
N GLN A 218 93.72 -47.12 -6.36
CA GLN A 218 92.82 -47.31 -5.22
C GLN A 218 91.98 -46.05 -4.90
N LEU A 219 92.56 -44.86 -5.03
CA LEU A 219 91.83 -43.59 -4.89
C LEU A 219 90.77 -43.41 -5.98
N THR A 220 91.11 -43.66 -7.25
CA THR A 220 90.14 -43.56 -8.36
C THR A 220 89.08 -44.66 -8.31
N GLU A 221 89.40 -45.87 -7.82
CA GLU A 221 88.39 -46.91 -7.54
C GLU A 221 87.45 -46.52 -6.39
N ALA A 222 87.93 -45.81 -5.37
CA ALA A 222 87.10 -45.28 -4.29
C ALA A 222 86.22 -44.12 -4.76
N GLU A 223 86.80 -43.16 -5.50
CA GLU A 223 86.09 -42.03 -6.12
C GLU A 223 84.95 -42.51 -7.02
N ASN A 224 85.18 -43.51 -7.88
CA ASN A 224 84.14 -44.11 -8.71
C ASN A 224 83.00 -44.75 -7.89
N LYS A 225 83.31 -45.38 -6.74
CA LYS A 225 82.29 -45.91 -5.81
C LYS A 225 81.49 -44.79 -5.14
N HIS A 226 82.14 -43.68 -4.76
CA HIS A 226 81.46 -42.51 -4.23
C HIS A 226 80.56 -41.83 -5.27
N ILE A 227 81.05 -41.60 -6.50
CA ILE A 227 80.26 -41.05 -7.62
C ILE A 227 79.07 -41.97 -7.94
N GLY A 228 79.26 -43.29 -7.95
CA GLY A 228 78.17 -44.25 -8.13
C GLY A 228 77.11 -44.16 -7.02
N SER A 229 77.54 -44.00 -5.77
CA SER A 229 76.65 -43.83 -4.61
C SER A 229 75.89 -42.49 -4.66
N VAL A 230 76.58 -41.40 -5.04
CA VAL A 230 75.96 -40.07 -5.22
C VAL A 230 74.87 -40.12 -6.28
N ARG A 231 75.11 -40.71 -7.46
CA ARG A 231 74.07 -40.86 -8.50
C ARG A 231 72.85 -41.67 -8.05
N GLN A 232 73.05 -42.68 -7.20
CA GLN A 232 71.93 -43.45 -6.63
C GLN A 232 71.10 -42.59 -5.66
N LEU A 233 71.74 -41.75 -4.85
CA LEU A 233 71.07 -40.81 -3.96
C LEU A 233 70.37 -39.68 -4.74
N GLU A 234 71.02 -39.12 -5.76
CA GLU A 234 70.44 -38.11 -6.68
C GLU A 234 69.18 -38.67 -7.37
N GLY A 235 69.26 -39.88 -7.94
CA GLY A 235 68.11 -40.55 -8.54
C GLY A 235 66.98 -40.79 -7.54
N ARG A 236 67.29 -41.21 -6.31
CA ARG A 236 66.27 -41.43 -5.26
C ARG A 236 65.66 -40.10 -4.76
N ILE A 237 66.44 -39.01 -4.72
CA ILE A 237 65.93 -37.67 -4.44
C ILE A 237 64.99 -37.20 -5.56
N GLU A 238 65.33 -37.44 -6.83
CA GLU A 238 64.43 -37.15 -7.95
C GLU A 238 63.11 -37.94 -7.87
N GLU A 239 63.18 -39.25 -7.57
CA GLU A 239 61.98 -40.10 -7.38
C GLU A 239 61.09 -39.56 -6.26
N LEU A 240 61.66 -39.33 -5.07
CA LEU A 240 60.93 -38.78 -3.92
C LEU A 240 60.35 -37.39 -4.23
N THR A 241 61.06 -36.56 -5.01
CA THR A 241 60.57 -35.23 -5.44
C THR A 241 59.42 -35.34 -6.43
N LYS A 242 59.39 -36.38 -7.29
CA LYS A 242 58.27 -36.68 -8.20
C LYS A 242 57.07 -37.24 -7.43
N GLU A 243 57.30 -38.17 -6.50
CA GLU A 243 56.28 -38.72 -5.60
C GLU A 243 55.62 -37.63 -4.73
N LEU A 244 56.42 -36.77 -4.10
CA LEU A 244 55.95 -35.63 -3.28
C LEU A 244 55.07 -34.67 -4.10
N ARG A 245 55.48 -34.35 -5.33
CA ARG A 245 54.73 -33.48 -6.24
C ARG A 245 53.36 -34.09 -6.59
N VAL A 246 53.36 -35.35 -7.06
CA VAL A 246 52.12 -36.09 -7.37
C VAL A 246 51.21 -36.21 -6.15
N SER A 247 51.76 -36.38 -4.95
CA SER A 247 50.97 -36.40 -3.71
C SER A 247 50.38 -35.02 -3.37
N LYS A 248 51.13 -33.94 -3.57
CA LYS A 248 50.67 -32.56 -3.36
C LYS A 248 49.56 -32.19 -4.35
N ASP A 249 49.73 -32.53 -5.62
CA ASP A 249 48.75 -32.24 -6.67
C ASP A 249 47.44 -33.02 -6.45
N LYS A 250 47.53 -34.28 -6.01
CA LYS A 250 46.37 -35.08 -5.57
C LYS A 250 45.65 -34.45 -4.38
N LEU A 251 46.39 -34.01 -3.36
CA LEU A 251 45.81 -33.37 -2.17
C LEU A 251 45.10 -32.05 -2.51
N LEU A 252 45.70 -31.22 -3.37
CA LEU A 252 45.08 -29.99 -3.88
C LEU A 252 43.80 -30.28 -4.68
N SER A 253 43.80 -31.33 -5.50
CA SER A 253 42.60 -31.77 -6.24
C SER A 253 41.48 -32.25 -5.30
N GLN A 254 41.82 -33.00 -4.25
CA GLN A 254 40.87 -33.47 -3.24
C GLN A 254 40.31 -32.32 -2.39
N ASP A 255 41.14 -31.37 -1.96
CA ASP A 255 40.72 -30.17 -1.24
C ASP A 255 39.78 -29.29 -2.09
N ALA A 256 40.11 -29.07 -3.36
CA ALA A 256 39.23 -28.36 -4.30
C ALA A 256 37.88 -29.08 -4.50
N ALA A 257 37.87 -30.41 -4.63
CA ALA A 257 36.65 -31.20 -4.74
C ALA A 257 35.79 -31.14 -3.46
N ALA A 258 36.42 -31.24 -2.28
CA ALA A 258 35.75 -31.13 -0.99
C ALA A 258 35.14 -29.73 -0.80
N LYS A 259 35.89 -28.66 -1.13
CA LYS A 259 35.39 -27.27 -1.09
C LYS A 259 34.19 -27.06 -2.01
N ASN A 260 34.22 -27.60 -3.23
CA ASN A 260 33.08 -27.55 -4.15
C ASN A 260 31.85 -28.29 -3.60
N THR A 261 32.05 -29.47 -3.00
CA THR A 261 30.97 -30.26 -2.37
C THR A 261 30.36 -29.52 -1.18
N ILE A 262 31.18 -28.91 -0.31
CA ILE A 262 30.72 -28.11 0.83
C ILE A 262 29.94 -26.87 0.34
N GLN A 263 30.43 -26.17 -0.69
CA GLN A 263 29.70 -25.03 -1.26
C GLN A 263 28.36 -25.44 -1.89
N GLN A 264 28.28 -26.63 -2.52
CA GLN A 264 27.04 -27.14 -3.08
C GLN A 264 26.03 -27.52 -1.98
N LEU A 265 26.49 -28.20 -0.92
CA LEU A 265 25.67 -28.51 0.25
C LEU A 265 25.19 -27.24 0.98
N HIS A 266 26.04 -26.21 1.13
CA HIS A 266 25.63 -24.92 1.69
C HIS A 266 24.56 -24.23 0.84
N LYS A 267 24.70 -24.23 -0.49
CA LYS A 267 23.67 -23.68 -1.41
C LYS A 267 22.35 -24.44 -1.31
N GLU A 268 22.40 -25.77 -1.26
CA GLU A 268 21.20 -26.60 -1.14
C GLU A 268 20.52 -26.43 0.24
N MET A 269 21.29 -26.38 1.32
CA MET A 269 20.76 -26.13 2.66
C MET A 269 20.17 -24.73 2.80
N ALA A 270 20.79 -23.70 2.20
CA ALA A 270 20.21 -22.36 2.14
C ALA A 270 18.86 -22.36 1.39
N PHE A 271 18.81 -22.96 0.19
CA PHE A 271 17.56 -23.08 -0.59
C PHE A 271 16.46 -23.88 0.13
N ARG A 272 16.81 -24.99 0.80
CA ARG A 272 15.87 -25.77 1.62
C ARG A 272 15.34 -24.95 2.80
N THR A 273 16.20 -24.16 3.46
CA THR A 273 15.82 -23.28 4.57
C THR A 273 14.91 -22.14 4.09
N GLU A 274 15.25 -21.50 2.97
CA GLU A 274 14.44 -20.44 2.36
C GLU A 274 13.05 -20.96 1.93
N GLN A 275 12.98 -22.16 1.33
CA GLN A 275 11.70 -22.80 1.00
C GLN A 275 10.88 -23.14 2.26
N ALA A 276 11.52 -23.60 3.33
CA ALA A 276 10.85 -23.89 4.60
C ALA A 276 10.31 -22.61 5.25
N ASN A 277 11.12 -21.54 5.29
CA ASN A 277 10.71 -20.23 5.79
C ASN A 277 9.55 -19.65 4.97
N LYS A 278 9.58 -19.77 3.63
CA LYS A 278 8.49 -19.33 2.76
C LYS A 278 7.18 -20.04 3.09
N LYS A 279 7.21 -21.37 3.26
CA LYS A 279 6.03 -22.16 3.66
C LYS A 279 5.51 -21.80 5.06
N CYS A 280 6.40 -21.48 6.00
CA CYS A 280 6.00 -21.01 7.34
C CYS A 280 5.33 -19.63 7.29
N GLU A 281 5.85 -18.72 6.46
CA GLU A 281 5.29 -17.39 6.27
C GLU A 281 3.97 -17.41 5.48
N GLU A 282 3.84 -18.27 4.47
CA GLU A 282 2.58 -18.56 3.77
C GLU A 282 1.52 -19.06 4.77
N ALA A 283 1.85 -20.06 5.60
CA ALA A 283 0.95 -20.57 6.63
C ALA A 283 0.61 -19.52 7.71
N ARG A 284 1.54 -18.61 8.03
CA ARG A 284 1.29 -17.48 8.96
C ARG A 284 0.29 -16.49 8.35
N GLN A 285 0.47 -16.14 7.07
CA GLN A 285 -0.44 -15.24 6.35
C GLN A 285 -1.82 -15.88 6.14
N GLU A 286 -1.92 -17.18 5.88
CA GLU A 286 -3.20 -17.90 5.85
C GLU A 286 -3.91 -17.90 7.20
N LYS A 287 -3.19 -18.13 8.31
CA LYS A 287 -3.71 -18.04 9.67
C LYS A 287 -4.23 -16.63 9.97
N GLU A 288 -3.46 -15.60 9.65
CA GLU A 288 -3.84 -14.20 9.88
C GLU A 288 -5.04 -13.78 9.01
N ALA A 289 -5.09 -14.23 7.75
CA ALA A 289 -6.25 -14.05 6.88
C ALA A 289 -7.50 -14.80 7.41
N MET A 290 -7.33 -15.98 8.02
CA MET A 290 -8.43 -16.73 8.65
C MET A 290 -8.95 -16.05 9.92
N VAL A 291 -8.06 -15.54 10.78
CA VAL A 291 -8.45 -14.71 11.95
C VAL A 291 -9.19 -13.46 11.50
N MET A 292 -8.70 -12.76 10.47
CA MET A 292 -9.38 -11.57 9.92
C MET A 292 -10.73 -11.89 9.27
N LYS A 293 -10.93 -13.11 8.74
CA LYS A 293 -12.27 -13.57 8.30
C LYS A 293 -13.19 -13.86 9.49
N TYR A 294 -12.68 -14.51 10.54
CA TYR A 294 -13.44 -14.80 11.76
C TYR A 294 -13.90 -13.52 12.46
N VAL A 295 -13.00 -12.55 12.66
CA VAL A 295 -13.32 -11.26 13.31
C VAL A 295 -14.35 -10.46 12.51
N ARG A 296 -14.31 -10.49 11.17
CA ARG A 296 -15.39 -9.91 10.35
C ARG A 296 -16.71 -10.65 10.53
N GLY A 297 -16.71 -11.99 10.48
CA GLY A 297 -17.91 -12.80 10.69
C GLY A 297 -18.55 -12.62 12.08
N GLU A 298 -17.74 -12.48 13.15
CA GLU A 298 -18.27 -12.14 14.47
C GLU A 298 -18.81 -10.73 14.56
N LYS A 299 -18.13 -9.73 13.94
CA LYS A 299 -18.67 -8.36 13.87
C LYS A 299 -20.02 -8.36 13.13
N GLU A 300 -20.08 -8.95 11.94
CA GLU A 300 -21.31 -9.06 11.14
C GLU A 300 -22.42 -9.79 11.92
N SER A 301 -22.10 -10.89 12.62
CA SER A 301 -23.04 -11.61 13.49
C SER A 301 -23.53 -10.76 14.68
N LEU A 302 -22.67 -9.93 15.25
CA LEU A 302 -22.98 -9.08 16.41
C LEU A 302 -23.79 -7.84 15.99
N ASP A 303 -23.49 -7.24 14.85
CA ASP A 303 -24.25 -6.11 14.30
C ASP A 303 -25.64 -6.58 13.81
N LEU A 304 -25.74 -7.74 13.13
CA LEU A 304 -27.03 -8.38 12.82
C LEU A 304 -27.85 -8.72 14.09
N ARG A 305 -27.18 -9.03 15.22
CA ARG A 305 -27.86 -9.27 16.50
C ARG A 305 -28.45 -7.98 17.08
N LYS A 306 -27.72 -6.86 17.03
CA LYS A 306 -28.25 -5.53 17.40
C LYS A 306 -29.44 -5.14 16.52
N GLU A 307 -29.33 -5.30 15.21
CA GLU A 307 -30.42 -5.00 14.26
C GLU A 307 -31.66 -5.84 14.58
N LYS A 308 -31.48 -7.14 14.83
CA LYS A 308 -32.56 -8.04 15.28
C LYS A 308 -33.22 -7.52 16.57
N GLU A 309 -32.44 -7.17 17.60
CA GLU A 309 -32.97 -6.66 18.88
C GLU A 309 -33.73 -5.33 18.71
N VAL A 310 -33.28 -4.46 17.81
CA VAL A 310 -33.98 -3.22 17.44
C VAL A 310 -35.30 -3.52 16.72
N LEU A 311 -35.33 -4.49 15.80
CA LEU A 311 -36.55 -4.93 15.13
C LEU A 311 -37.53 -5.61 16.10
N GLU A 312 -37.05 -6.44 17.02
CA GLU A 312 -37.86 -7.05 18.09
C GLU A 312 -38.39 -6.01 19.09
N ARG A 313 -37.68 -4.90 19.31
CA ARG A 313 -38.19 -3.75 20.10
C ARG A 313 -39.32 -3.04 19.36
N LYS A 314 -39.10 -2.65 18.10
CA LYS A 314 -40.12 -2.02 17.23
C LYS A 314 -41.35 -2.89 17.02
N LEU A 315 -41.21 -4.21 16.90
CA LEU A 315 -42.32 -5.15 16.78
C LEU A 315 -43.15 -5.24 18.08
N ARG A 316 -42.50 -5.21 19.26
CA ARG A 316 -43.22 -5.12 20.55
C ARG A 316 -43.97 -3.80 20.71
N GLU A 317 -43.42 -2.70 20.22
CA GLU A 317 -44.09 -1.38 20.22
C GLU A 317 -45.29 -1.35 19.26
N ALA A 318 -45.14 -1.87 18.05
CA ALA A 318 -46.23 -2.02 17.09
C ALA A 318 -47.37 -2.90 17.65
N ASN A 319 -47.04 -4.03 18.30
CA ASN A 319 -48.03 -4.89 18.94
C ASN A 319 -48.78 -4.18 20.07
N LYS A 320 -48.10 -3.37 20.91
CA LYS A 320 -48.77 -2.53 21.92
C LYS A 320 -49.74 -1.53 21.29
N GLU A 321 -49.41 -0.94 20.15
CA GLU A 321 -50.32 0.00 19.46
C GLU A 321 -51.51 -0.70 18.78
N ILE A 322 -51.30 -1.93 18.29
CA ILE A 322 -52.39 -2.81 17.83
C ILE A 322 -53.33 -3.17 19.00
N GLU A 323 -52.80 -3.45 20.20
CA GLU A 323 -53.60 -3.71 21.40
C GLU A 323 -54.40 -2.48 21.85
N LYS A 324 -53.77 -1.29 21.90
CA LYS A 324 -54.49 -0.02 22.16
C LYS A 324 -55.62 0.20 21.15
N SER A 325 -55.33 0.01 19.87
CA SER A 325 -56.31 0.15 18.78
C SER A 325 -57.45 -0.86 18.89
N SER A 326 -57.15 -2.12 19.19
CA SER A 326 -58.12 -3.19 19.44
C SER A 326 -59.02 -2.86 20.63
N ASN A 327 -58.45 -2.37 21.73
CA ASN A 327 -59.21 -1.96 22.91
C ASN A 327 -60.10 -0.73 22.64
N ARG A 328 -59.63 0.23 21.82
CA ARG A 328 -60.45 1.35 21.35
C ARG A 328 -61.61 0.90 20.44
N ILE A 329 -61.39 -0.09 19.58
CA ILE A 329 -62.44 -0.72 18.76
C ILE A 329 -63.48 -1.42 19.65
N LYS A 330 -63.06 -2.15 20.70
CA LYS A 330 -63.99 -2.77 21.68
C LYS A 330 -64.89 -1.72 22.34
N ILE A 331 -64.31 -0.62 22.85
CA ILE A 331 -65.06 0.48 23.48
C ILE A 331 -66.05 1.12 22.49
N LEU A 332 -65.62 1.43 21.27
CA LEU A 332 -66.50 1.98 20.23
C LEU A 332 -67.62 1.01 19.83
N THR A 333 -67.36 -0.30 19.86
CA THR A 333 -68.37 -1.34 19.58
C THR A 333 -69.40 -1.44 20.71
N GLN A 334 -68.97 -1.35 21.96
CA GLN A 334 -69.87 -1.30 23.12
C GLN A 334 -70.75 -0.03 23.09
N GLU A 335 -70.16 1.13 22.81
CA GLU A 335 -70.91 2.39 22.72
C GLU A 335 -71.88 2.40 21.52
N LYS A 336 -71.50 1.82 20.38
CA LYS A 336 -72.42 1.57 19.25
C LYS A 336 -73.61 0.70 19.69
N GLY A 337 -73.38 -0.35 20.47
CA GLY A 337 -74.44 -1.20 21.04
C GLY A 337 -75.37 -0.43 21.97
N ARG A 338 -74.80 0.39 22.87
CA ARG A 338 -75.56 1.24 23.81
C ARG A 338 -76.42 2.28 23.09
N LEU A 339 -75.88 2.91 22.03
CA LEU A 339 -76.61 3.87 21.20
C LEU A 339 -77.72 3.19 20.39
N HIS A 340 -77.51 1.96 19.91
CA HIS A 340 -78.52 1.18 19.22
C HIS A 340 -79.70 0.84 20.14
N GLN A 341 -79.44 0.35 21.35
CA GLN A 341 -80.49 0.09 22.36
C GLN A 341 -81.26 1.36 22.76
N LEU A 342 -80.57 2.50 22.85
CA LEU A 342 -81.21 3.79 23.12
C LEU A 342 -82.11 4.24 21.96
N TYR A 343 -81.69 3.99 20.71
CA TYR A 343 -82.50 4.22 19.52
C TYR A 343 -83.75 3.33 19.51
N GLU A 344 -83.60 2.01 19.70
CA GLU A 344 -84.72 1.05 19.79
C GLU A 344 -85.71 1.46 20.89
N SER A 345 -85.21 1.90 22.06
CA SER A 345 -86.06 2.38 23.15
C SER A 345 -86.84 3.64 22.76
N LYS A 346 -86.28 4.54 21.94
CA LYS A 346 -86.95 5.77 21.48
C LYS A 346 -87.90 5.53 20.31
N GLU A 347 -87.59 4.59 19.42
CA GLU A 347 -88.51 4.09 18.39
C GLU A 347 -89.74 3.42 19.03
N ASN A 348 -89.53 2.61 20.09
CA ASN A 348 -90.61 2.03 20.88
C ASN A 348 -91.45 3.08 21.63
N GLU A 349 -90.83 4.14 22.16
CA GLU A 349 -91.54 5.25 22.80
C GLU A 349 -92.38 6.03 21.78
N SER A 350 -91.80 6.38 20.63
CA SER A 350 -92.50 7.05 19.52
C SER A 350 -93.66 6.20 18.99
N SER A 351 -93.47 4.87 18.88
CA SER A 351 -94.51 3.91 18.51
C SER A 351 -95.66 3.84 19.52
N ARG A 352 -95.40 4.06 20.82
CA ARG A 352 -96.46 4.19 21.84
C ARG A 352 -97.19 5.52 21.69
N GLN A 353 -96.46 6.62 21.60
CA GLN A 353 -97.02 7.97 21.42
C GLN A 353 -97.91 8.06 20.16
N ASN A 354 -97.52 7.43 19.04
CA ASN A 354 -98.36 7.42 17.84
C ASN A 354 -99.68 6.65 18.04
N ARG A 355 -99.67 5.51 18.74
CA ARG A 355 -100.89 4.77 19.11
C ARG A 355 -101.80 5.57 20.04
N ASP A 356 -101.22 6.36 20.95
CA ASP A 356 -102.01 7.23 21.84
C ASP A 356 -102.56 8.46 21.09
N ILE A 357 -101.83 8.99 20.11
CA ILE A 357 -102.34 9.98 19.14
C ILE A 357 -103.50 9.40 18.30
N GLU A 358 -103.44 8.13 17.92
CA GLU A 358 -104.52 7.44 17.20
C GLU A 358 -105.78 7.29 18.07
N LYS A 359 -105.66 6.83 19.31
CA LYS A 359 -106.78 6.81 20.28
C LYS A 359 -107.39 8.21 20.48
N LEU A 360 -106.55 9.25 20.64
CA LEU A 360 -107.03 10.62 20.83
C LEU A 360 -107.76 11.15 19.57
N LYS A 361 -107.36 10.76 18.36
CA LYS A 361 -108.12 11.05 17.12
C LYS A 361 -109.49 10.35 17.13
N GLU A 362 -109.56 9.09 17.58
CA GLU A 362 -110.82 8.35 17.72
C GLU A 362 -111.74 8.96 18.79
N GLU A 363 -111.21 9.36 19.93
CA GLU A 363 -111.95 10.07 20.98
C GLU A 363 -112.48 11.42 20.46
N VAL A 364 -111.64 12.24 19.82
CA VAL A 364 -112.05 13.52 19.22
C VAL A 364 -113.13 13.31 18.16
N ASN A 365 -113.03 12.25 17.34
CA ASN A 365 -114.09 11.89 16.39
C ASN A 365 -115.39 11.47 17.10
N SER A 366 -115.30 10.68 18.18
CA SER A 366 -116.44 10.30 19.03
C SER A 366 -117.12 11.53 19.65
N TYR A 367 -116.35 12.49 20.17
CA TYR A 367 -116.88 13.76 20.67
C TYR A 367 -117.48 14.61 19.54
N ALA A 368 -116.87 14.67 18.36
CA ALA A 368 -117.42 15.37 17.20
C ALA A 368 -118.76 14.77 16.73
N ILE A 369 -118.91 13.43 16.79
CA ILE A 369 -120.18 12.75 16.51
C ILE A 369 -121.23 13.09 17.59
N LYS A 370 -120.87 13.03 18.88
CA LYS A 370 -121.76 13.41 20.00
C LYS A 370 -122.22 14.87 19.90
N VAL A 371 -121.32 15.80 19.56
CA VAL A 371 -121.64 17.22 19.36
C VAL A 371 -122.55 17.43 18.14
N LYS A 372 -122.29 16.75 17.01
CA LYS A 372 -123.20 16.77 15.85
C LYS A 372 -124.60 16.24 16.20
N TRP A 373 -124.68 15.16 16.99
CA TRP A 373 -125.96 14.62 17.47
C TRP A 373 -126.69 15.59 18.39
N ALA A 374 -125.99 16.17 19.38
CA ALA A 374 -126.57 17.13 20.32
C ALA A 374 -127.04 18.42 19.62
N ASN A 375 -126.28 18.91 18.64
CA ASN A 375 -126.67 20.07 17.82
C ASN A 375 -127.91 19.77 16.95
N ASN A 376 -127.95 18.59 16.32
CA ASN A 376 -129.14 18.15 15.58
C ASN A 376 -130.36 18.00 16.50
N LYS A 377 -130.20 17.45 17.71
CA LYS A 377 -131.28 17.33 18.70
C LYS A 377 -131.76 18.71 19.16
N LEU A 378 -130.85 19.62 19.50
CA LEU A 378 -131.18 21.01 19.83
C LEU A 378 -131.92 21.71 18.67
N LYS A 379 -131.52 21.48 17.42
CA LYS A 379 -132.21 21.99 16.23
C LYS A 379 -133.64 21.46 16.12
N THR A 380 -133.88 20.18 16.42
CA THR A 380 -135.26 19.63 16.46
C THR A 380 -136.09 20.19 17.62
N GLU A 381 -135.50 20.42 18.80
CA GLU A 381 -136.20 21.06 19.92
C GLU A 381 -136.49 22.55 19.66
N LEU A 382 -135.61 23.26 18.96
CA LEU A 382 -135.84 24.65 18.57
C LEU A 382 -137.00 24.79 17.58
N GLU A 383 -137.12 23.87 16.61
CA GLU A 383 -138.21 23.88 15.65
C GLU A 383 -139.54 23.43 16.31
N SER A 384 -139.51 22.45 17.22
CA SER A 384 -140.70 22.07 18.02
C SER A 384 -141.14 23.21 18.96
N HIS A 385 -140.21 23.88 19.62
CA HIS A 385 -140.50 25.04 20.47
C HIS A 385 -141.07 26.20 19.64
N LYS A 386 -140.49 26.49 18.47
CA LYS A 386 -141.03 27.47 17.51
C LYS A 386 -142.47 27.13 17.11
N GLU A 387 -142.77 25.87 16.79
CA GLU A 387 -144.13 25.42 16.48
C GLU A 387 -145.08 25.61 17.67
N THR A 388 -144.69 25.21 18.90
CA THR A 388 -145.51 25.45 20.11
C THR A 388 -145.69 26.94 20.40
N LYS A 389 -144.72 27.79 20.05
CA LYS A 389 -144.80 29.24 20.21
C LYS A 389 -145.76 29.88 19.20
N GLU A 390 -145.86 29.36 17.97
CA GLU A 390 -146.93 29.78 17.05
C GLU A 390 -148.30 29.38 17.59
N ARG A 391 -148.49 28.11 18.00
CA ARG A 391 -149.75 27.67 18.64
C ARG A 391 -150.11 28.49 19.89
N LEU A 392 -149.11 28.89 20.70
CA LEU A 392 -149.33 29.75 21.86
C LEU A 392 -149.80 31.16 21.45
N ARG A 393 -149.25 31.76 20.39
CA ARG A 393 -149.76 33.03 19.84
C ARG A 393 -151.22 32.87 19.39
N ASP A 394 -151.55 31.81 18.66
CA ASP A 394 -152.94 31.56 18.21
C ASP A 394 -153.92 31.45 19.38
N THR A 395 -153.54 30.74 20.45
CA THR A 395 -154.36 30.66 21.67
C THR A 395 -154.42 31.99 22.43
N THR A 396 -153.36 32.81 22.38
CA THR A 396 -153.33 34.14 23.02
C THR A 396 -154.23 35.13 22.28
N ILE A 397 -154.27 35.07 20.94
CA ILE A 397 -155.20 35.87 20.12
C ILE A 397 -156.65 35.51 20.46
N LYS A 398 -156.98 34.22 20.52
CA LYS A 398 -158.31 33.72 20.93
C LYS A 398 -158.67 34.12 22.38
N LEU A 399 -157.70 34.08 23.29
CA LEU A 399 -157.89 34.51 24.67
C LEU A 399 -158.17 36.02 24.78
N ASN A 400 -157.52 36.84 23.95
CA ASN A 400 -157.76 38.28 23.93
C ASN A 400 -159.15 38.62 23.36
N GLN A 401 -159.58 37.94 22.30
CA GLN A 401 -160.96 38.04 21.77
C GLN A 401 -162.00 37.72 22.87
N ALA A 402 -161.84 36.60 23.58
CA ALA A 402 -162.72 36.22 24.69
C ALA A 402 -162.64 37.19 25.90
N LYS A 403 -161.51 37.89 26.09
CA LYS A 403 -161.39 38.96 27.10
C LYS A 403 -162.14 40.22 26.70
N GLU A 404 -162.05 40.64 25.43
CA GLU A 404 -162.75 41.82 24.89
C GLU A 404 -164.28 41.63 24.98
N GLU A 405 -164.76 40.42 24.66
CA GLU A 405 -166.15 39.99 24.94
C GLU A 405 -166.49 40.09 26.45
N GLY A 406 -165.62 39.57 27.32
CA GLY A 406 -165.78 39.63 28.77
C GLY A 406 -165.76 41.04 29.37
N ASP A 407 -164.97 41.97 28.81
CA ASP A 407 -164.92 43.38 29.23
C ASP A 407 -166.08 44.20 28.66
N GLN A 408 -166.71 43.76 27.57
CA GLN A 408 -168.01 44.30 27.15
C GLN A 408 -169.12 43.87 28.11
N ILE A 409 -169.13 42.61 28.57
CA ILE A 409 -170.07 42.13 29.59
C ILE A 409 -169.86 42.90 30.91
N ARG A 410 -168.61 43.04 31.39
CA ARG A 410 -168.31 43.75 32.64
C ARG A 410 -168.81 45.20 32.64
N ARG A 411 -168.60 45.95 31.55
CA ARG A 411 -169.09 47.33 31.43
C ARG A 411 -170.62 47.41 31.56
N ASN A 412 -171.35 46.54 30.87
CA ASN A 412 -172.82 46.48 30.97
C ASN A 412 -173.30 46.17 32.41
N CYS A 413 -172.58 45.33 33.16
CA CYS A 413 -172.90 45.05 34.57
C CYS A 413 -172.56 46.22 35.52
N GLN A 414 -171.54 47.03 35.19
CA GLN A 414 -171.04 48.06 36.09
C GLN A 414 -171.89 49.34 36.08
N GLU A 415 -172.65 49.59 35.01
CA GLU A 415 -173.71 50.62 35.00
C GLU A 415 -174.90 50.20 35.87
N MET A 416 -175.28 48.91 35.85
CA MET A 416 -176.40 48.36 36.64
C MET A 416 -176.20 48.49 38.15
N ILE A 417 -174.98 48.29 38.65
CA ILE A 417 -174.67 48.34 40.09
C ILE A 417 -174.73 49.80 40.61
N LYS A 418 -174.50 50.78 39.75
CA LYS A 418 -174.35 52.19 40.14
C LYS A 418 -175.66 52.89 40.54
N SER A 419 -176.82 52.29 40.30
CA SER A 419 -178.14 52.82 40.71
C SER A 419 -178.72 52.16 41.97
N TYR A 420 -177.95 51.30 42.66
CA TYR A 420 -178.44 50.43 43.73
C TYR A 420 -177.72 50.57 45.09
N GLN A 421 -176.86 51.59 45.27
CA GLN A 421 -175.93 51.68 46.41
C GLN A 421 -175.98 53.02 47.17
N GLU A 422 -177.17 53.61 47.37
CA GLU A 422 -177.35 54.90 48.05
C GLU A 422 -178.23 54.87 49.32
N SER A 423 -178.50 53.72 49.97
CA SER A 423 -179.33 53.69 51.20
C SER A 423 -179.07 52.55 52.22
N GLU A 424 -178.22 52.84 53.24
CA GLU A 424 -178.30 52.39 54.67
C GLU A 424 -178.36 50.87 55.05
N GLU A 425 -178.03 50.40 56.26
CA GLU A 425 -177.03 50.85 57.28
C GLU A 425 -176.47 49.64 58.10
N MET A 426 -176.41 49.67 59.45
CA MET A 426 -175.37 48.98 60.26
C MET A 426 -175.82 47.94 61.34
N LYS A 427 -174.84 47.41 62.10
CA LYS A 427 -174.83 46.18 62.94
C LYS A 427 -175.10 46.41 64.45
N SER A 428 -175.28 45.33 65.22
CA SER A 428 -175.00 45.28 66.68
C SER A 428 -174.49 43.90 67.17
N ASN A 429 -174.09 43.82 68.44
CA ASN A 429 -173.36 42.70 69.10
C ASN A 429 -174.25 41.91 70.09
N GLU A 430 -173.71 40.88 70.78
CA GLU A 430 -173.33 40.94 72.22
C GLU A 430 -172.66 39.62 72.71
N LEU A 431 -172.12 39.59 73.92
CA LEU A 431 -171.25 38.53 74.48
C LEU A 431 -171.52 38.30 75.98
N ASP A 432 -172.05 37.14 76.37
CA ASP A 432 -172.00 36.67 77.77
C ASP A 432 -172.26 35.15 77.91
N ALA A 433 -171.23 34.35 78.19
CA ALA A 433 -171.33 32.90 78.46
C ALA A 433 -170.35 32.39 79.55
N LYS A 434 -170.06 33.25 80.52
CA LYS A 434 -169.57 32.97 81.89
C LYS A 434 -168.79 31.67 82.19
N LEU A 435 -167.52 31.88 82.55
CA LEU A 435 -167.01 31.61 83.90
C LEU A 435 -166.91 30.15 84.40
N LYS A 436 -167.05 29.13 83.53
CA LYS A 436 -166.86 27.71 83.91
C LYS A 436 -165.60 27.04 83.34
N VAL A 437 -164.86 27.74 82.47
CA VAL A 437 -163.63 27.25 81.81
C VAL A 437 -162.38 27.55 82.64
N THR A 438 -162.36 28.72 83.30
CA THR A 438 -161.19 29.35 83.95
C THR A 438 -160.54 28.61 85.12
N LYS A 439 -161.11 27.48 85.57
CA LYS A 439 -160.46 26.60 86.56
C LYS A 439 -159.62 25.49 85.91
N VAL A 440 -160.10 24.91 84.80
CA VAL A 440 -159.38 23.83 84.09
C VAL A 440 -158.12 24.38 83.39
N GLU A 441 -158.19 25.62 82.90
CA GLU A 441 -157.05 26.33 82.31
C GLU A 441 -155.92 26.61 83.31
N LEU A 442 -156.24 26.79 84.60
CA LEU A 442 -155.23 27.08 85.63
C LEU A 442 -154.41 25.83 86.01
N GLU A 443 -155.06 24.66 86.07
CA GLU A 443 -154.38 23.39 86.31
C GLU A 443 -153.55 22.97 85.06
N LYS A 444 -154.08 23.21 83.85
CA LYS A 444 -153.37 23.00 82.58
C LYS A 444 -152.09 23.86 82.48
N THR A 445 -152.19 25.17 82.77
CA THR A 445 -151.04 26.09 82.71
C THR A 445 -149.97 25.87 83.79
N MET A 446 -150.23 25.03 84.81
CA MET A 446 -149.19 24.55 85.72
C MET A 446 -148.40 23.37 85.14
N LEU A 447 -149.06 22.42 84.49
CA LEU A 447 -148.37 21.30 83.84
C LEU A 447 -147.54 21.79 82.63
N GLU A 448 -148.13 22.63 81.78
CA GLU A 448 -147.45 23.25 80.63
C GLU A 448 -146.20 24.03 81.04
N LYS A 449 -146.22 24.70 82.21
CA LYS A 449 -145.03 25.40 82.74
C LYS A 449 -143.93 24.44 83.19
N SER A 450 -144.28 23.25 83.70
CA SER A 450 -143.30 22.23 84.06
C SER A 450 -142.64 21.64 82.81
N GLU A 451 -143.45 21.25 81.83
CA GLU A 451 -142.99 20.74 80.53
C GLU A 451 -142.13 21.78 79.78
N HIS A 452 -142.52 23.05 79.79
CA HIS A 452 -141.69 24.13 79.25
C HIS A 452 -140.36 24.28 79.99
N LEU A 453 -140.34 24.17 81.33
CA LEU A 453 -139.09 24.29 82.08
C LEU A 453 -138.13 23.13 81.76
N GLU A 454 -138.65 21.91 81.63
CA GLU A 454 -137.89 20.72 81.26
C GLU A 454 -137.35 20.82 79.81
N VAL A 455 -138.16 21.26 78.86
CA VAL A 455 -137.73 21.54 77.47
C VAL A 455 -136.69 22.67 77.42
N HIS A 456 -136.79 23.68 78.29
CA HIS A 456 -135.76 24.73 78.39
C HIS A 456 -134.45 24.18 78.98
N GLN A 457 -134.50 23.32 80.01
CA GLN A 457 -133.31 22.67 80.56
C GLN A 457 -132.65 21.73 79.56
N ALA A 458 -133.44 20.96 78.79
CA ALA A 458 -132.95 20.12 77.70
C ALA A 458 -132.23 20.96 76.63
N LYS A 459 -132.82 22.07 76.17
CA LYS A 459 -132.19 22.98 75.19
C LYS A 459 -130.94 23.70 75.71
N ILE A 460 -130.89 24.03 77.01
CA ILE A 460 -129.67 24.56 77.63
C ILE A 460 -128.58 23.50 77.58
N LYS A 461 -128.90 22.26 77.95
CA LYS A 461 -127.95 21.15 77.88
C LYS A 461 -127.48 20.87 76.44
N GLU A 462 -128.37 20.84 75.46
CA GLU A 462 -128.01 20.71 74.03
C GLU A 462 -127.07 21.83 73.57
N LEU A 463 -127.31 23.07 73.99
CA LEU A 463 -126.44 24.21 73.68
C LEU A 463 -125.07 24.11 74.36
N ASP A 464 -125.01 23.61 75.60
CA ASP A 464 -123.74 23.43 76.32
C ASP A 464 -122.96 22.20 75.82
N ASP A 465 -123.62 21.10 75.45
CA ASP A 465 -123.01 19.95 74.75
C ASP A 465 -122.49 20.36 73.35
N LEU A 466 -123.22 21.24 72.63
CA LEU A 466 -122.77 21.81 71.36
C LEU A 466 -121.59 22.79 71.52
N ARG A 467 -121.58 23.59 72.61
CA ARG A 467 -120.42 24.43 72.97
C ARG A 467 -119.20 23.59 73.35
N ARG A 468 -119.41 22.47 74.06
CA ARG A 468 -118.35 21.54 74.45
C ARG A 468 -117.70 20.93 73.21
N THR A 469 -118.51 20.31 72.34
CA THR A 469 -118.04 19.70 71.09
C THR A 469 -117.41 20.71 70.13
N PHE A 470 -117.91 21.95 70.07
CA PHE A 470 -117.24 23.03 69.32
C PHE A 470 -115.87 23.41 69.91
N THR A 471 -115.75 23.44 71.25
CA THR A 471 -114.48 23.75 71.94
C THR A 471 -113.47 22.62 71.75
N GLU A 472 -113.90 21.36 71.90
CA GLU A 472 -113.11 20.16 71.63
C GLU A 472 -112.60 20.16 70.18
N GLY A 473 -113.47 20.43 69.20
CA GLY A 473 -113.08 20.60 67.80
C GLY A 473 -112.15 21.80 67.53
N MET A 474 -112.27 22.90 68.28
CA MET A 474 -111.31 24.01 68.21
C MET A 474 -109.91 23.60 68.72
N ASP A 475 -109.82 22.79 69.77
CA ASP A 475 -108.55 22.31 70.33
C ASP A 475 -107.93 21.18 69.48
N GLU A 476 -108.73 20.31 68.86
CA GLU A 476 -108.27 19.42 67.79
C GLU A 476 -107.71 20.21 66.60
N LEU A 477 -108.40 21.26 66.14
CA LEU A 477 -107.88 22.13 65.07
C LEU A 477 -106.61 22.90 65.47
N ARG A 478 -106.44 23.27 66.75
CA ARG A 478 -105.20 23.87 67.27
C ARG A 478 -104.05 22.85 67.29
N THR A 479 -104.28 21.65 67.82
CA THR A 479 -103.25 20.60 67.92
C THR A 479 -102.82 20.09 66.53
N LEU A 480 -103.76 19.86 65.61
CA LEU A 480 -103.46 19.54 64.21
C LEU A 480 -102.66 20.66 63.53
N ARG A 481 -103.03 21.93 63.72
CA ARG A 481 -102.29 23.09 63.16
C ARG A 481 -100.87 23.18 63.72
N THR A 482 -100.65 22.87 65.00
CA THR A 482 -99.30 22.80 65.59
C THR A 482 -98.53 21.61 65.02
N LYS A 483 -99.14 20.43 64.87
CA LYS A 483 -98.50 19.25 64.28
C LYS A 483 -98.07 19.49 62.83
N VAL A 484 -98.90 20.16 62.02
CA VAL A 484 -98.53 20.58 60.65
C VAL A 484 -97.28 21.48 60.68
N LYS A 485 -97.25 22.51 61.53
CA LYS A 485 -96.07 23.39 61.66
C LYS A 485 -94.80 22.64 62.07
N CYS A 486 -94.89 21.65 62.97
CA CYS A 486 -93.75 20.82 63.35
C CYS A 486 -93.25 20.00 62.16
N LEU A 487 -94.14 19.34 61.41
CA LEU A 487 -93.80 18.56 60.23
C LEU A 487 -93.25 19.43 59.08
N GLU A 488 -93.75 20.66 58.91
CA GLU A 488 -93.20 21.65 57.97
C GLU A 488 -91.77 22.07 58.34
N ALA A 489 -91.51 22.29 59.64
CA ALA A 489 -90.17 22.61 60.15
C ALA A 489 -89.20 21.41 60.14
N GLU A 490 -89.70 20.18 60.20
CA GLU A 490 -88.91 18.96 59.96
C GLU A 490 -88.60 18.79 58.47
N ARG A 491 -89.60 18.95 57.59
CA ARG A 491 -89.39 18.94 56.13
C ARG A 491 -88.32 19.94 55.72
N LEU A 492 -88.43 21.20 56.18
CA LEU A 492 -87.48 22.25 55.85
C LEU A 492 -86.06 21.90 56.28
N ARG A 493 -85.86 21.39 57.50
CA ARG A 493 -84.53 20.93 57.97
C ARG A 493 -83.97 19.79 57.12
N THR A 494 -84.77 18.79 56.77
CA THR A 494 -84.32 17.72 55.86
C THR A 494 -84.03 18.22 54.44
N GLU A 495 -84.72 19.28 53.99
CA GLU A 495 -84.51 19.92 52.68
C GLU A 495 -83.22 20.76 52.66
N GLU A 496 -82.91 21.43 53.77
CA GLU A 496 -81.62 22.12 54.02
C GLU A 496 -80.46 21.12 54.11
N GLU A 497 -80.59 20.03 54.87
CA GLU A 497 -79.60 18.95 54.95
C GLU A 497 -79.34 18.32 53.58
N LEU A 498 -80.39 17.98 52.82
CA LEU A 498 -80.27 17.50 51.45
C LEU A 498 -79.63 18.51 50.50
N SER A 499 -79.76 19.82 50.76
CA SER A 499 -79.03 20.86 50.03
C SER A 499 -77.54 20.84 50.36
N GLN A 500 -77.19 20.77 51.65
CA GLN A 500 -75.79 20.67 52.12
C GLN A 500 -75.08 19.43 51.56
N TYR A 501 -75.76 18.26 51.56
CA TYR A 501 -75.21 17.04 50.94
C TYR A 501 -75.02 17.18 49.42
N LYS A 502 -75.95 17.84 48.70
CA LYS A 502 -75.78 18.13 47.26
C LYS A 502 -74.59 19.06 47.01
N GLU A 503 -74.41 20.10 47.82
CA GLU A 503 -73.24 20.97 47.72
C GLU A 503 -71.93 20.22 48.00
N LEU A 504 -71.89 19.38 49.04
CA LEU A 504 -70.69 18.59 49.38
C LEU A 504 -70.32 17.64 48.23
N ILE A 505 -71.30 16.93 47.67
CA ILE A 505 -71.11 16.07 46.48
C ILE A 505 -70.61 16.88 45.28
N ASN A 506 -71.10 18.11 45.08
CA ASN A 506 -70.64 18.96 43.99
C ASN A 506 -69.22 19.52 44.22
N ARG A 507 -68.86 19.87 45.45
CA ARG A 507 -67.48 20.23 45.84
C ARG A 507 -66.52 19.05 45.61
N GLN A 508 -66.88 17.86 46.08
CA GLN A 508 -66.10 16.64 45.86
C GLN A 508 -65.95 16.28 44.38
N LYS A 509 -66.99 16.44 43.56
CA LYS A 509 -66.89 16.25 42.09
C LYS A 509 -65.92 17.24 41.43
N ALA A 510 -65.95 18.51 41.84
CA ALA A 510 -65.03 19.52 41.33
C ALA A 510 -63.58 19.25 41.77
N GLU A 511 -63.38 18.77 43.00
CA GLU A 511 -62.07 18.35 43.51
C GLU A 511 -61.53 17.11 42.81
N ILE A 512 -62.36 16.07 42.59
CA ILE A 512 -62.01 14.89 41.80
C ILE A 512 -61.61 15.29 40.38
N GLN A 513 -62.36 16.20 39.72
CA GLN A 513 -61.99 16.70 38.40
C GLN A 513 -60.64 17.44 38.43
N ASN A 514 -60.43 18.31 39.42
CA ASN A 514 -59.16 19.02 39.59
C ASN A 514 -57.96 18.07 39.81
N LEU A 515 -58.16 16.96 40.54
CA LEU A 515 -57.16 15.92 40.73
C LEU A 515 -56.91 15.09 39.45
N LEU A 516 -57.95 14.80 38.67
CA LEU A 516 -57.80 14.14 37.36
C LEU A 516 -57.06 15.04 36.34
N ASP A 517 -57.35 16.34 36.33
CA ASP A 517 -56.65 17.31 35.47
C ASP A 517 -55.18 17.47 35.88
N LYS A 518 -54.88 17.50 37.19
CA LYS A 518 -53.50 17.44 37.72
C LYS A 518 -52.79 16.14 37.34
N LEU A 519 -53.44 14.99 37.52
CA LEU A 519 -52.86 13.68 37.15
C LEU A 519 -52.54 13.63 35.66
N LYS A 520 -53.40 14.18 34.80
CA LYS A 520 -53.16 14.30 33.36
C LYS A 520 -51.94 15.18 33.04
N ILE A 521 -51.74 16.29 33.76
CA ILE A 521 -50.54 17.13 33.60
C ILE A 521 -49.27 16.36 34.04
N VAL A 522 -49.33 15.63 35.16
CA VAL A 522 -48.20 14.81 35.64
C VAL A 522 -47.84 13.72 34.62
N VAL A 523 -48.82 13.00 34.08
CA VAL A 523 -48.58 11.98 33.02
C VAL A 523 -47.97 12.63 31.77
N GLN A 524 -48.42 13.82 31.36
CA GLN A 524 -47.82 14.54 30.23
C GLN A 524 -46.38 15.01 30.52
N GLN A 525 -46.05 15.34 31.76
CA GLN A 525 -44.67 15.67 32.18
C GLN A 525 -43.79 14.43 32.24
N GLU A 526 -44.33 13.27 32.65
CA GLU A 526 -43.61 12.00 32.66
C GLU A 526 -43.36 11.47 31.23
N GLU A 527 -44.36 11.59 30.33
CA GLU A 527 -44.20 11.35 28.89
C GLU A 527 -43.16 12.30 28.25
N GLN A 528 -43.10 13.57 28.68
CA GLN A 528 -42.07 14.50 28.22
C GLN A 528 -40.68 14.09 28.71
N HIS A 529 -40.51 13.90 30.02
CA HIS A 529 -39.24 13.50 30.63
C HIS A 529 -38.71 12.17 30.07
N GLN A 530 -39.58 11.23 29.73
CA GLN A 530 -39.19 9.96 29.09
C GLN A 530 -38.75 10.14 27.62
N ARG A 531 -39.22 11.17 26.92
CA ARG A 531 -38.68 11.56 25.60
C ARG A 531 -37.35 12.29 25.73
N ASP A 532 -37.27 13.28 26.62
CA ASP A 532 -36.04 14.04 26.91
C ASP A 532 -34.89 13.09 27.29
N LYS A 533 -35.20 12.07 28.11
CA LYS A 533 -34.26 11.02 28.49
C LYS A 533 -33.80 10.19 27.28
N GLN A 534 -34.68 9.82 26.37
CA GLN A 534 -34.32 9.07 25.14
C GLN A 534 -33.47 9.92 24.19
N GLU A 535 -33.75 11.22 24.10
CA GLU A 535 -32.93 12.17 23.34
C GLU A 535 -31.52 12.27 23.95
N ILE A 536 -31.42 12.43 25.28
CA ILE A 536 -30.14 12.42 26.02
C ILE A 536 -29.37 11.11 25.83
N GLU A 537 -30.04 9.95 25.89
CA GLU A 537 -29.42 8.65 25.62
C GLU A 537 -28.87 8.57 24.19
N SER A 538 -29.63 9.05 23.18
CA SER A 538 -29.16 9.08 21.78
C SER A 538 -27.99 10.06 21.53
N LEU A 539 -27.98 11.22 22.21
CA LEU A 539 -26.88 12.18 22.14
C LEU A 539 -25.63 11.64 22.86
N GLN A 540 -25.79 10.84 23.92
CA GLN A 540 -24.67 10.13 24.55
C GLN A 540 -24.08 9.06 23.63
N GLU A 541 -24.91 8.30 22.91
CA GLU A 541 -24.44 7.37 21.87
C GLU A 541 -23.71 8.12 20.74
N GLU A 542 -24.23 9.25 20.25
CA GLU A 542 -23.55 10.08 19.25
C GLU A 542 -22.18 10.57 19.77
N ILE A 543 -22.12 11.12 20.98
CA ILE A 543 -20.86 11.55 21.63
C ILE A 543 -19.86 10.39 21.76
N ILE A 544 -20.32 9.17 22.08
CA ILE A 544 -19.44 7.98 22.13
C ILE A 544 -18.90 7.63 20.74
N THR A 545 -19.75 7.65 19.70
CA THR A 545 -19.29 7.39 18.33
C THR A 545 -18.31 8.45 17.82
N LEU A 546 -18.58 9.74 18.06
CA LEU A 546 -17.69 10.84 17.72
C LEU A 546 -16.34 10.71 18.45
N ASN A 547 -16.34 10.37 19.74
CA ASN A 547 -15.10 10.11 20.48
C ASN A 547 -14.32 8.91 19.93
N SER A 548 -15.00 7.86 19.43
CA SER A 548 -14.31 6.75 18.76
C SER A 548 -13.66 7.16 17.44
N VAL A 549 -14.34 7.96 16.61
CA VAL A 549 -13.79 8.52 15.36
C VAL A 549 -12.63 9.47 15.64
N ILE A 550 -12.74 10.31 16.67
CA ILE A 550 -11.64 11.18 17.13
C ILE A 550 -10.44 10.34 17.59
N SER A 551 -10.66 9.20 18.23
CA SER A 551 -9.60 8.28 18.67
C SER A 551 -8.93 7.55 17.51
N ASP A 552 -9.69 7.15 16.49
CA ASP A 552 -9.15 6.61 15.23
C ASP A 552 -8.31 7.65 14.50
N LEU A 553 -8.82 8.88 14.32
CA LEU A 553 -8.10 9.97 13.66
C LEU A 553 -6.80 10.36 14.39
N HIS A 554 -6.78 10.38 15.72
CA HIS A 554 -5.55 10.59 16.47
C HIS A 554 -4.52 9.49 16.21
N ARG A 555 -4.94 8.21 16.16
CA ARG A 555 -4.06 7.08 15.82
C ARG A 555 -3.54 7.14 14.39
N ASP A 556 -4.35 7.61 13.43
CA ASP A 556 -3.90 7.81 12.04
C ASP A 556 -2.94 9.00 11.89
N ILE A 557 -3.10 10.06 12.68
CA ILE A 557 -2.15 11.18 12.79
C ILE A 557 -0.83 10.69 13.41
N GLU A 558 -0.87 9.98 14.53
CA GLU A 558 0.33 9.45 15.20
C GLU A 558 1.08 8.46 14.29
N GLY A 559 0.34 7.54 13.66
CA GLY A 559 0.87 6.62 12.66
C GLY A 559 1.40 7.29 11.39
N SER A 560 1.02 8.54 11.13
CA SER A 560 1.57 9.34 10.03
C SER A 560 2.82 10.12 10.45
N ARG A 561 2.87 10.62 11.69
CA ARG A 561 4.09 11.21 12.29
C ARG A 561 5.22 10.20 12.43
N THR A 562 4.93 8.95 12.78
CA THR A 562 5.97 7.89 12.82
C THR A 562 6.51 7.61 11.42
N ARG A 563 5.64 7.45 10.42
CA ARG A 563 6.04 7.33 8.99
C ARG A 563 6.84 8.54 8.50
N GLU A 564 6.47 9.76 8.90
CA GLU A 564 7.23 10.98 8.60
C GLU A 564 8.61 10.97 9.27
N SER A 565 8.69 10.59 10.54
CA SER A 565 9.96 10.46 11.29
C SER A 565 10.89 9.40 10.68
N GLU A 566 10.35 8.26 10.24
CA GLU A 566 11.09 7.24 9.49
C GLU A 566 11.62 7.79 8.16
N LEU A 567 10.78 8.48 7.37
CA LEU A 567 11.17 9.09 6.10
C LEU A 567 12.23 10.20 6.29
N LEU A 568 12.13 10.99 7.35
CA LEU A 568 13.15 11.97 7.74
C LEU A 568 14.47 11.26 8.13
N GLY A 569 14.41 10.19 8.92
CA GLY A 569 15.59 9.38 9.27
C GLY A 569 16.22 8.65 8.08
N PHE A 570 15.43 8.26 7.05
CA PHE A 570 15.98 7.80 5.78
C PHE A 570 16.62 8.94 4.98
N THR A 571 16.00 10.12 4.96
CA THR A 571 16.51 11.32 4.27
C THR A 571 17.81 11.82 4.89
N GLU A 572 17.92 11.79 6.22
CA GLU A 572 19.15 12.09 6.97
C GLU A 572 20.27 11.12 6.59
N LYS A 573 20.01 9.80 6.64
CA LYS A 573 20.98 8.76 6.27
C LYS A 573 21.41 8.87 4.80
N LEU A 574 20.49 9.22 3.90
CA LEU A 574 20.78 9.46 2.48
C LEU A 574 21.64 10.72 2.29
N THR A 575 21.28 11.82 2.96
CA THR A 575 22.01 13.10 2.91
C THR A 575 23.42 12.96 3.49
N SER A 576 23.55 12.28 4.64
CA SER A 576 24.83 11.95 5.28
C SER A 576 25.73 11.13 4.34
N LYS A 577 25.21 10.06 3.74
CA LYS A 577 25.95 9.28 2.73
C LYS A 577 26.30 10.10 1.50
N ASN A 578 25.41 10.97 1.01
CA ASN A 578 25.69 11.81 -0.15
C ASN A 578 26.79 12.84 0.14
N ALA A 579 26.76 13.49 1.31
CA ALA A 579 27.82 14.38 1.78
C ALA A 579 29.16 13.64 1.96
N GLN A 580 29.15 12.42 2.51
CA GLN A 580 30.34 11.58 2.63
C GLN A 580 30.91 11.19 1.25
N LEU A 581 30.06 10.73 0.32
CA LEU A 581 30.46 10.40 -1.05
C LEU A 581 31.00 11.63 -1.78
N GLN A 582 30.35 12.79 -1.67
CA GLN A 582 30.81 14.03 -2.30
C GLN A 582 32.12 14.54 -1.67
N SER A 583 32.34 14.34 -0.37
CA SER A 583 33.64 14.57 0.28
C SER A 583 34.74 13.67 -0.30
N VAL A 584 34.46 12.37 -0.46
CA VAL A 584 35.39 11.41 -1.10
C VAL A 584 35.65 11.77 -2.56
N THR A 585 34.62 12.12 -3.34
CA THR A 585 34.76 12.58 -4.73
C THR A 585 35.62 13.84 -4.81
N ASN A 586 35.41 14.83 -3.93
CA ASN A 586 36.23 16.04 -3.90
C ASN A 586 37.69 15.75 -3.50
N ALA A 587 37.92 14.80 -2.58
CA ALA A 587 39.26 14.37 -2.20
C ALA A 587 39.98 13.63 -3.33
N LEU A 588 39.28 12.74 -4.05
CA LEU A 588 39.79 12.04 -5.23
C LEU A 588 40.04 13.00 -6.40
N GLN A 589 39.15 13.98 -6.62
CA GLN A 589 39.36 15.03 -7.61
C GLN A 589 40.63 15.84 -7.27
N SER A 590 40.81 16.26 -6.02
CA SER A 590 42.04 16.97 -5.60
C SER A 590 43.32 16.12 -5.76
N GLN A 591 43.23 14.78 -5.68
CA GLN A 591 44.34 13.90 -6.01
C GLN A 591 44.56 13.80 -7.53
N LEU A 592 43.50 13.68 -8.31
CA LEU A 592 43.53 13.68 -9.77
C LEU A 592 44.13 14.98 -10.31
N ASP A 593 43.67 16.14 -9.82
CA ASP A 593 44.18 17.46 -10.21
C ASP A 593 45.69 17.60 -9.95
N LYS A 594 46.17 17.11 -8.80
CA LYS A 594 47.61 17.09 -8.45
C LYS A 594 48.40 16.16 -9.37
N LEU A 595 47.87 14.98 -9.67
CA LEU A 595 48.51 14.03 -10.59
C LEU A 595 48.54 14.63 -12.01
N THR A 596 47.44 15.20 -12.50
CA THR A 596 47.37 15.90 -13.79
C THR A 596 48.35 17.06 -13.86
N TYR A 597 48.48 17.87 -12.80
CA TYR A 597 49.47 18.95 -12.74
C TYR A 597 50.91 18.42 -12.82
N SER A 598 51.23 17.36 -12.08
CA SER A 598 52.55 16.70 -12.16
C SER A 598 52.80 16.05 -13.53
N GLU A 599 51.76 15.55 -14.20
CA GLU A 599 51.84 14.99 -15.54
C GLU A 599 52.08 16.10 -16.58
N THR A 600 51.43 17.27 -16.44
CA THR A 600 51.74 18.44 -17.27
C THR A 600 53.16 18.93 -17.07
N ASP A 601 53.63 19.11 -15.83
CA ASP A 601 54.99 19.56 -15.54
C ASP A 601 56.07 18.59 -16.11
N LEU A 602 55.82 17.28 -16.02
CA LEU A 602 56.69 16.26 -16.60
C LEU A 602 56.64 16.25 -18.14
N ARG A 603 55.45 16.44 -18.74
CA ARG A 603 55.28 16.55 -20.21
C ARG A 603 56.00 17.78 -20.74
N ASP A 604 55.78 18.94 -20.12
CA ASP A 604 56.48 20.20 -20.39
C ASP A 604 58.01 20.04 -20.32
N SER A 605 58.50 19.29 -19.33
CA SER A 605 59.93 19.01 -19.14
C SER A 605 60.48 18.07 -20.23
N LEU A 606 59.69 17.08 -20.67
CA LEU A 606 60.02 16.21 -21.80
C LEU A 606 60.01 16.97 -23.14
N GLU A 607 59.07 17.90 -23.35
CA GLU A 607 59.03 18.75 -24.55
C GLU A 607 60.24 19.70 -24.60
N LYS A 608 60.62 20.30 -23.47
CA LYS A 608 61.87 21.10 -23.35
C LYS A 608 63.11 20.26 -23.67
N LEU A 609 63.25 19.09 -23.04
CA LEU A 609 64.41 18.21 -23.24
C LEU A 609 64.48 17.63 -24.66
N THR A 610 63.34 17.30 -25.28
CA THR A 610 63.31 16.84 -26.67
C THR A 610 63.62 17.97 -27.65
N HIS A 611 63.17 19.20 -27.39
CA HIS A 611 63.56 20.37 -28.17
C HIS A 611 65.08 20.62 -28.08
N GLU A 612 65.66 20.66 -26.88
CA GLU A 612 67.12 20.78 -26.68
C GLU A 612 67.89 19.66 -27.41
N HIS A 613 67.41 18.42 -27.35
CA HIS A 613 68.00 17.31 -28.09
C HIS A 613 67.89 17.47 -29.61
N THR A 614 66.77 17.99 -30.15
CA THR A 614 66.67 18.31 -31.59
C THR A 614 67.63 19.43 -32.00
N ASP A 615 67.81 20.45 -31.15
CA ASP A 615 68.73 21.58 -31.39
C ASP A 615 70.21 21.17 -31.31
N LEU A 616 70.56 20.27 -30.38
CA LEU A 616 71.89 19.67 -30.31
C LEU A 616 72.17 18.77 -31.50
N LYS A 617 71.19 17.96 -31.92
CA LYS A 617 71.27 17.12 -33.13
C LYS A 617 71.39 17.97 -34.40
N GLY A 618 70.68 19.10 -34.48
CA GLY A 618 70.79 20.07 -35.55
C GLY A 618 72.18 20.73 -35.62
N ARG A 619 72.69 21.22 -34.47
CA ARG A 619 74.05 21.77 -34.36
C ARG A 619 75.13 20.76 -34.75
N LEU A 620 75.02 19.52 -34.28
CA LEU A 620 75.94 18.42 -34.62
C LEU A 620 75.92 18.11 -36.14
N ALA A 621 74.74 18.14 -36.77
CA ALA A 621 74.63 17.96 -38.21
C ALA A 621 75.28 19.13 -38.99
N ILE A 622 75.09 20.37 -38.55
CA ILE A 622 75.71 21.55 -39.16
C ILE A 622 77.25 21.45 -39.06
N GLU A 623 77.78 21.21 -37.87
CA GLU A 623 79.21 20.98 -37.60
C GLU A 623 79.78 19.86 -38.50
N GLY A 624 79.06 18.74 -38.61
CA GLY A 624 79.41 17.64 -39.50
C GLY A 624 79.51 18.05 -40.97
N THR A 625 78.58 18.87 -41.47
CA THR A 625 78.67 19.41 -42.84
C THR A 625 79.76 20.46 -43.02
N GLN A 626 80.14 21.19 -41.97
CA GLN A 626 81.25 22.16 -42.01
C GLN A 626 82.59 21.41 -42.13
N ARG A 627 82.86 20.46 -41.23
CA ARG A 627 84.07 19.61 -41.32
C ARG A 627 84.14 18.81 -42.62
N GLN A 628 82.99 18.34 -43.14
CA GLN A 628 82.97 17.65 -44.44
C GLN A 628 83.24 18.60 -45.63
N LYS A 629 82.98 19.90 -45.52
CA LYS A 629 83.43 20.90 -46.52
C LYS A 629 84.92 21.19 -46.36
N GLU A 630 85.41 21.38 -45.15
CA GLU A 630 86.84 21.59 -44.86
C GLU A 630 87.70 20.43 -45.38
N VAL A 631 87.31 19.19 -45.10
CA VAL A 631 87.98 17.98 -45.63
C VAL A 631 88.01 17.97 -47.16
N ARG A 632 86.92 18.38 -47.84
CA ARG A 632 86.92 18.49 -49.31
C ARG A 632 87.85 19.59 -49.82
N ILE A 633 87.89 20.75 -49.16
CA ILE A 633 88.79 21.86 -49.53
C ILE A 633 90.25 21.44 -49.37
N LEU A 634 90.58 20.77 -48.26
CA LEU A 634 91.91 20.21 -48.01
C LEU A 634 92.27 19.09 -48.99
N GLN A 635 91.31 18.28 -49.44
CA GLN A 635 91.50 17.29 -50.50
C GLN A 635 91.80 17.96 -51.85
N THR A 636 91.05 19.00 -52.25
CA THR A 636 91.31 19.73 -53.50
C THR A 636 92.65 20.46 -53.49
N GLU A 637 93.02 21.10 -52.36
CA GLU A 637 94.33 21.74 -52.20
C GLU A 637 95.46 20.69 -52.29
N LEU A 638 95.31 19.53 -51.62
CA LEU A 638 96.28 18.44 -51.71
C LEU A 638 96.44 17.92 -53.15
N GLU A 639 95.33 17.75 -53.87
CA GLU A 639 95.37 17.37 -55.29
C GLU A 639 96.07 18.41 -56.17
N ASP A 640 95.80 19.71 -55.96
CA ASP A 640 96.38 20.78 -56.77
C ASP A 640 97.86 21.01 -56.45
N GLN A 641 98.28 20.88 -55.18
CA GLN A 641 99.69 20.79 -54.80
C GLN A 641 100.37 19.56 -55.41
N GLN A 642 99.67 18.41 -55.50
CA GLN A 642 100.21 17.19 -56.13
C GLN A 642 100.34 17.34 -57.65
N LYS A 643 99.38 18.01 -58.32
CA LYS A 643 99.46 18.40 -59.75
C LYS A 643 100.65 19.33 -59.98
N LEU A 644 100.82 20.38 -59.15
CA LEU A 644 101.94 21.32 -59.22
C LEU A 644 103.29 20.63 -58.97
N ASN A 645 103.37 19.71 -58.00
CA ASN A 645 104.58 18.92 -57.75
C ASN A 645 104.94 18.04 -58.95
N SER A 646 103.94 17.49 -59.66
CA SER A 646 104.16 16.72 -60.89
C SER A 646 104.67 17.57 -62.06
N SER A 647 104.13 18.78 -62.27
CA SER A 647 104.59 19.66 -63.35
C SER A 647 105.97 20.29 -63.08
N LEU A 648 106.32 20.50 -61.81
CA LEU A 648 107.68 20.87 -61.42
C LEU A 648 108.68 19.72 -61.67
N LYS A 649 108.28 18.47 -61.45
CA LYS A 649 109.11 17.29 -61.78
C LYS A 649 109.34 17.15 -63.28
N THR A 650 108.31 17.23 -64.11
CA THR A 650 108.50 17.19 -65.58
C THR A 650 109.36 18.36 -66.05
N ARG A 651 109.23 19.55 -65.46
CA ARG A 651 110.08 20.69 -65.80
C ARG A 651 111.55 20.50 -65.40
N ILE A 652 111.83 19.80 -64.30
CA ILE A 652 113.20 19.41 -63.93
C ILE A 652 113.77 18.39 -64.94
N GLU A 653 112.97 17.43 -65.39
CA GLU A 653 113.37 16.46 -66.42
C GLU A 653 113.64 17.15 -67.78
N GLU A 654 112.79 18.07 -68.22
CA GLU A 654 113.01 18.91 -69.41
C GLU A 654 114.33 19.68 -69.35
N LEU A 655 114.60 20.36 -68.23
CA LEU A 655 115.82 21.16 -68.04
C LEU A 655 117.07 20.28 -67.94
N SER A 656 116.97 19.10 -67.32
CA SER A 656 118.05 18.09 -67.29
C SER A 656 118.34 17.54 -68.69
N ASN A 657 117.29 17.28 -69.48
CA ASN A 657 117.41 16.83 -70.86
C ASN A 657 118.07 17.91 -71.74
N GLU A 658 117.67 19.18 -71.65
CA GLU A 658 118.31 20.26 -72.42
C GLU A 658 119.75 20.54 -71.96
N LEU A 659 120.07 20.40 -70.66
CA LEU A 659 121.48 20.41 -70.20
C LEU A 659 122.28 19.28 -70.88
N SER A 660 121.68 18.12 -71.11
CA SER A 660 122.31 17.00 -71.84
C SER A 660 122.49 17.28 -73.34
N THR A 661 121.51 17.92 -74.01
CA THR A 661 121.63 18.28 -75.43
C THR A 661 122.67 19.36 -75.63
N GLN A 662 122.74 20.38 -74.77
CA GLN A 662 123.73 21.45 -74.83
C GLN A 662 125.15 20.91 -74.59
N LYS A 663 125.34 20.01 -73.62
CA LYS A 663 126.63 19.31 -73.44
C LYS A 663 127.06 18.53 -74.69
N ARG A 664 126.13 17.90 -75.42
CA ARG A 664 126.42 17.25 -76.72
C ARG A 664 126.73 18.28 -77.82
N LYS A 665 125.96 19.37 -77.93
CA LYS A 665 126.18 20.46 -78.92
C LYS A 665 127.58 21.07 -78.76
N HIS A 666 127.99 21.45 -77.54
CA HIS A 666 129.33 22.01 -77.30
C HIS A 666 130.47 21.03 -77.62
N ALA A 667 130.29 19.74 -77.33
CA ALA A 667 131.28 18.70 -77.66
C ALA A 667 131.45 18.47 -79.18
N VAL A 668 130.39 18.67 -79.97
CA VAL A 668 130.46 18.68 -81.44
C VAL A 668 131.13 19.95 -81.95
N ASN A 669 130.71 21.13 -81.47
CA ASN A 669 131.24 22.42 -81.95
C ASN A 669 132.74 22.57 -81.69
N LEU A 670 133.28 22.02 -80.59
CA LEU A 670 134.73 22.03 -80.32
C LEU A 670 135.54 21.16 -81.30
N LYS A 671 134.98 20.02 -81.75
CA LYS A 671 135.59 19.19 -82.81
C LYS A 671 135.52 19.86 -84.17
N ASP A 672 134.46 20.65 -84.42
CA ASP A 672 134.25 21.35 -85.69
C ASP A 672 135.16 22.59 -85.82
N LEU A 673 135.20 23.48 -84.81
CA LEU A 673 136.09 24.65 -84.80
C LEU A 673 137.57 24.26 -85.00
N SER A 674 138.02 23.18 -84.36
CA SER A 674 139.38 22.65 -84.52
C SER A 674 139.69 22.22 -85.96
N LYS A 675 138.67 21.80 -86.72
CA LYS A 675 138.76 21.40 -88.13
C LYS A 675 138.73 22.63 -89.05
N GLN A 676 137.85 23.58 -88.76
CA GLN A 676 137.65 24.80 -89.54
C GLN A 676 138.89 25.71 -89.50
N LEU A 677 139.54 25.87 -88.34
CA LEU A 677 140.77 26.68 -88.20
C LEU A 677 141.93 26.16 -89.07
N GLN A 678 141.94 24.86 -89.41
CA GLN A 678 142.97 24.25 -90.26
C GLN A 678 142.64 24.31 -91.76
N GLN A 679 141.38 24.54 -92.14
CA GLN A 679 140.92 24.60 -93.54
C GLN A 679 140.66 26.04 -94.03
N ALA A 680 140.28 26.96 -93.15
CA ALA A 680 139.98 28.38 -93.45
C ALA A 680 141.19 29.24 -93.87
N ARG A 681 142.39 28.64 -94.03
CA ARG A 681 143.56 29.28 -94.67
C ARG A 681 143.65 29.09 -96.19
N LYS A 682 142.73 28.34 -96.83
CA LYS A 682 142.93 27.87 -98.22
C LYS A 682 141.90 28.24 -99.29
N LYS A 683 140.72 28.76 -98.93
CA LYS A 683 139.68 29.33 -99.82
C LYS A 683 138.83 30.29 -98.96
N LEU A 684 138.57 31.56 -99.29
CA LEU A 684 138.96 32.40 -100.44
C LEU A 684 138.56 31.90 -101.83
N ASP A 685 137.35 31.33 -101.94
CA ASP A 685 136.59 31.34 -103.19
C ASP A 685 135.10 31.08 -102.89
N GLN A 686 134.23 31.59 -103.77
CA GLN A 686 132.78 31.29 -103.83
C GLN A 686 131.94 31.71 -102.61
N VAL A 687 131.78 33.04 -102.54
CA VAL A 687 130.48 33.71 -102.29
C VAL A 687 129.35 33.05 -103.10
N GLU A 688 128.17 32.79 -102.51
CA GLU A 688 126.92 33.53 -102.78
C GLU A 688 125.76 33.10 -101.85
N ASN A 689 124.62 33.81 -101.91
CA ASN A 689 123.50 33.77 -100.95
C ASN A 689 122.44 32.70 -101.23
N GLY A 690 121.64 32.31 -100.21
CA GLY A 690 120.16 32.28 -100.39
C GLY A 690 119.29 31.18 -99.76
N ASN A 691 118.43 31.61 -98.82
CA ASN A 691 116.95 31.47 -98.83
C ASN A 691 116.21 30.14 -98.44
N CYS A 692 114.91 30.29 -98.07
CA CYS A 692 113.82 29.26 -97.96
C CYS A 692 113.89 28.22 -96.80
N GLU A 693 112.81 27.55 -96.31
CA GLU A 693 111.33 27.65 -96.51
C GLU A 693 110.46 26.97 -95.41
N LYS A 694 109.12 27.20 -95.45
CA LYS A 694 107.93 26.37 -95.08
C LYS A 694 107.61 25.80 -93.66
N GLU A 695 106.40 26.17 -93.21
CA GLU A 695 105.20 25.39 -92.77
C GLU A 695 105.24 23.94 -92.19
N VAL A 696 104.27 23.63 -91.30
CA VAL A 696 103.12 22.69 -91.54
C VAL A 696 102.07 22.74 -90.39
N SER A 697 100.82 22.32 -90.67
CA SER A 697 99.58 22.50 -89.86
C SER A 697 99.01 21.19 -89.25
N SER A 698 97.88 21.27 -88.50
CA SER A 698 96.76 20.28 -88.30
C SER A 698 96.21 20.32 -86.85
N MET A 699 94.94 20.61 -86.48
CA MET A 699 93.57 20.16 -86.81
C MET A 699 92.98 19.03 -85.91
N GLY A 700 91.77 19.23 -85.36
CA GLY A 700 90.96 18.17 -84.70
C GLY A 700 89.71 18.67 -83.92
N SER A 701 88.56 17.97 -84.00
CA SER A 701 87.29 18.27 -83.27
C SER A 701 86.29 17.10 -83.30
N ARG A 702 85.44 16.85 -82.26
CA ARG A 702 83.99 16.44 -82.29
C ARG A 702 83.39 15.71 -81.05
N SER A 703 82.18 16.15 -80.66
CA SER A 703 80.94 15.40 -80.25
C SER A 703 80.79 14.50 -78.99
N SER A 704 79.66 14.73 -78.26
CA SER A 704 78.78 13.76 -77.52
C SER A 704 79.24 13.17 -76.16
N SER A 705 78.39 12.89 -75.13
CA SER A 705 76.91 12.98 -74.96
C SER A 705 76.43 13.03 -73.48
N SER A 706 75.14 13.39 -73.25
CA SER A 706 74.22 12.98 -72.15
C SER A 706 74.47 13.41 -70.68
N GLY A 707 73.41 13.81 -69.90
CA GLY A 707 73.58 14.03 -68.44
C GLY A 707 72.51 14.72 -67.54
N SER A 708 71.21 14.68 -67.81
CA SER A 708 70.06 14.93 -66.88
C SER A 708 70.10 16.01 -65.73
N LEU A 709 69.18 16.99 -65.85
CA LEU A 709 68.36 17.66 -64.81
C LEU A 709 68.97 18.16 -63.46
N ASN A 710 68.77 19.45 -63.20
CA ASN A 710 68.69 20.03 -61.85
C ASN A 710 67.72 21.23 -61.85
N VAL A 711 66.92 21.44 -60.79
CA VAL A 711 65.89 22.51 -60.71
C VAL A 711 65.98 23.24 -59.37
N ARG A 712 66.55 24.47 -59.35
CA ARG A 712 66.38 25.43 -58.25
C ARG A 712 66.88 26.85 -58.57
N ASN A 713 66.43 27.79 -57.72
CA ASN A 713 66.76 29.22 -57.62
C ASN A 713 66.16 30.13 -58.72
N GLY A 714 65.63 31.33 -58.41
CA GLY A 714 65.32 31.92 -57.09
C GLY A 714 65.09 33.44 -57.12
N ASN A 715 64.22 33.96 -56.23
CA ASN A 715 63.93 35.39 -55.92
C ASN A 715 63.29 36.21 -57.08
N GLU A 716 62.57 37.33 -56.95
CA GLU A 716 62.07 38.25 -55.87
C GLU A 716 60.88 39.07 -56.49
N ASP A 717 59.99 39.88 -55.87
CA ASP A 717 59.67 40.37 -54.50
C ASP A 717 58.17 40.86 -54.49
N ARG A 718 57.62 41.21 -53.30
CA ARG A 718 56.54 42.21 -53.01
C ARG A 718 55.02 42.01 -53.31
N SER A 719 54.26 42.18 -52.21
CA SER A 719 52.98 42.94 -52.08
C SER A 719 51.66 42.37 -52.63
N PRO A 720 50.47 42.85 -52.17
CA PRO A 720 50.21 43.90 -51.16
C PRO A 720 49.24 43.54 -49.99
N GLU A 721 49.02 44.53 -49.12
CA GLU A 721 47.92 44.69 -48.13
C GLU A 721 46.52 44.78 -48.83
N ASN A 722 45.35 44.91 -48.17
CA ASN A 722 44.99 45.34 -46.80
C ASN A 722 43.60 44.81 -46.38
N THR A 723 43.21 44.99 -45.11
CA THR A 723 41.87 44.73 -44.53
C THR A 723 41.56 45.83 -43.50
N GLY A 724 40.40 46.49 -43.40
CA GLY A 724 39.09 46.34 -44.03
C GLY A 724 37.99 46.56 -42.98
N SER A 725 37.06 47.53 -43.13
CA SER A 725 35.95 47.71 -42.17
C SER A 725 34.78 48.62 -42.65
N ALA A 726 33.55 48.13 -42.38
CA ALA A 726 32.29 48.84 -42.08
C ALA A 726 31.40 49.57 -43.15
N VAL A 727 30.09 49.54 -42.85
CA VAL A 727 28.97 50.46 -43.25
C VAL A 727 28.06 50.14 -44.49
N THR A 728 27.14 49.18 -44.30
CA THR A 728 25.65 49.20 -44.58
C THR A 728 24.99 49.38 -45.98
N VAL A 729 23.81 48.71 -46.10
CA VAL A 729 22.53 49.03 -46.83
C VAL A 729 22.07 48.05 -47.96
N ASP A 730 20.82 47.59 -47.81
CA ASP A 730 19.80 46.98 -48.69
C ASP A 730 20.11 45.98 -49.83
N SER A 731 19.42 44.82 -49.75
CA SER A 731 18.64 44.24 -50.88
C SER A 731 17.62 43.19 -50.41
N PHE A 732 16.37 43.29 -50.89
CA PHE A 732 15.36 42.22 -50.81
C PHE A 732 15.49 41.28 -52.03
N PRO A 733 15.49 39.95 -51.86
CA PRO A 733 15.38 39.02 -52.99
C PRO A 733 13.95 38.89 -53.51
N GLU A 734 13.73 39.11 -54.82
CA GLU A 734 12.46 38.79 -55.48
C GLU A 734 12.29 37.26 -55.58
N VAL A 735 11.16 36.73 -55.11
CA VAL A 735 10.89 35.29 -55.15
C VAL A 735 10.47 34.86 -56.55
N ASP A 736 11.17 33.86 -57.11
CA ASP A 736 10.91 33.36 -58.47
C ASP A 736 9.46 32.83 -58.61
N LYS A 737 8.73 33.51 -59.49
CA LYS A 737 7.34 33.25 -59.85
C LYS A 737 7.17 31.86 -60.47
N ALA A 738 8.16 31.33 -61.18
CA ALA A 738 8.12 29.98 -61.75
C ALA A 738 8.12 28.91 -60.64
N ILE A 739 9.04 29.02 -59.67
CA ILE A 739 9.12 28.10 -58.52
C ILE A 739 7.84 28.16 -57.67
N LEU A 740 7.25 29.34 -57.48
CA LEU A 740 5.99 29.49 -56.75
C LEU A 740 4.82 28.82 -57.49
N ILE A 741 4.69 29.02 -58.81
CA ILE A 741 3.65 28.35 -59.63
C ILE A 741 3.84 26.83 -59.59
N GLU A 742 5.07 26.33 -59.72
CA GLU A 742 5.37 24.90 -59.72
C GLU A 742 5.09 24.27 -58.34
N ARG A 743 5.34 25.02 -57.25
CA ARG A 743 4.94 24.64 -55.87
C ARG A 743 3.42 24.63 -55.70
N ILE A 744 2.69 25.59 -56.25
CA ILE A 744 1.21 25.63 -56.25
C ILE A 744 0.64 24.42 -57.00
N ILE A 745 1.16 24.11 -58.19
CA ILE A 745 0.74 22.93 -58.98
C ILE A 745 1.04 21.62 -58.23
N ARG A 746 2.20 21.51 -57.56
CA ARG A 746 2.52 20.36 -56.69
C ARG A 746 1.56 20.24 -55.51
N LEU A 747 1.18 21.36 -54.88
CA LEU A 747 0.20 21.38 -53.78
C LEU A 747 -1.22 21.03 -54.26
N GLN A 748 -1.66 21.56 -55.39
CA GLN A 748 -2.96 21.22 -56.01
C GLN A 748 -3.04 19.74 -56.38
N LYS A 749 -1.98 19.17 -56.99
CA LYS A 749 -1.88 17.72 -57.29
C LYS A 749 -1.71 16.84 -56.05
N ALA A 750 -1.39 17.40 -54.88
CA ALA A 750 -1.42 16.70 -53.60
C ALA A 750 -2.79 16.83 -52.91
N HIS A 751 -3.48 17.95 -53.10
CA HIS A 751 -4.83 18.18 -52.59
C HIS A 751 -5.87 17.33 -53.33
N ALA A 752 -5.82 17.28 -54.67
CA ALA A 752 -6.71 16.45 -55.49
C ALA A 752 -6.66 14.98 -55.06
N ARG A 753 -5.46 14.39 -54.96
CA ARG A 753 -5.26 13.01 -54.49
C ARG A 753 -5.66 12.76 -53.02
N LYS A 754 -5.75 13.81 -52.19
CA LYS A 754 -6.37 13.71 -50.86
C LYS A 754 -7.89 13.75 -50.95
N ASN A 755 -8.47 14.58 -51.81
CA ASN A 755 -9.92 14.65 -52.06
C ASN A 755 -10.45 13.31 -52.62
N GLU A 756 -9.83 12.79 -53.68
CA GLU A 756 -10.11 11.46 -54.25
C GLU A 756 -10.10 10.36 -53.17
N LYS A 757 -9.15 10.45 -52.21
CA LYS A 757 -9.05 9.47 -51.12
C LYS A 757 -10.11 9.66 -50.03
N ILE A 758 -10.53 10.90 -49.77
CA ILE A 758 -11.65 11.21 -48.86
C ILE A 758 -12.96 10.72 -49.48
N GLU A 759 -13.25 11.07 -50.74
CA GLU A 759 -14.42 10.62 -51.50
C GLU A 759 -14.55 9.09 -51.52
N PHE A 760 -13.44 8.38 -51.81
CA PHE A 760 -13.39 6.91 -51.72
C PHE A 760 -13.71 6.37 -50.32
N MET A 761 -13.23 7.04 -49.26
CA MET A 761 -13.52 6.62 -47.89
C MET A 761 -14.96 6.93 -47.47
N GLU A 762 -15.52 8.05 -47.91
CA GLU A 762 -16.92 8.40 -47.71
C GLU A 762 -17.86 7.40 -48.40
N ASP A 763 -17.58 6.99 -49.63
CA ASP A 763 -18.40 5.99 -50.34
C ASP A 763 -18.29 4.60 -49.69
N HIS A 764 -17.10 4.21 -49.22
CA HIS A 764 -16.96 2.97 -48.43
C HIS A 764 -17.72 3.05 -47.09
N ILE A 765 -17.75 4.20 -46.43
CA ILE A 765 -18.55 4.43 -45.21
C ILE A 765 -20.06 4.37 -45.52
N LYS A 766 -20.52 5.00 -46.62
CA LYS A 766 -21.92 4.92 -47.09
C LYS A 766 -22.31 3.46 -47.34
N GLN A 767 -21.47 2.69 -48.04
CA GLN A 767 -21.71 1.27 -48.31
C GLN A 767 -21.77 0.42 -47.03
N LEU A 768 -20.86 0.67 -46.08
CA LEU A 768 -20.85 -0.03 -44.79
C LEU A 768 -22.10 0.28 -43.95
N VAL A 769 -22.55 1.54 -43.91
CA VAL A 769 -23.79 1.94 -43.25
C VAL A 769 -25.01 1.29 -43.91
N GLU A 770 -25.03 1.16 -45.23
CA GLU A 770 -26.11 0.51 -45.97
C GLU A 770 -26.15 -1.01 -45.71
N GLU A 771 -25.00 -1.67 -45.62
CA GLU A 771 -24.88 -3.07 -45.20
C GLU A 771 -25.28 -3.29 -43.73
N ILE A 772 -24.94 -2.37 -42.82
CA ILE A 772 -25.42 -2.40 -41.43
C ILE A 772 -26.95 -2.29 -41.41
N ARG A 773 -27.55 -1.35 -42.15
CA ARG A 773 -29.01 -1.18 -42.23
C ARG A 773 -29.71 -2.43 -42.78
N LYS A 774 -29.16 -3.06 -43.82
CA LYS A 774 -29.66 -4.35 -44.36
C LYS A 774 -29.60 -5.44 -43.30
N LYS A 775 -28.45 -5.62 -42.62
CA LYS A 775 -28.27 -6.63 -41.58
C LYS A 775 -29.19 -6.40 -40.39
N THR A 776 -29.38 -5.17 -39.94
CA THR A 776 -30.36 -4.83 -38.90
C THR A 776 -31.79 -5.17 -39.32
N LYS A 777 -32.21 -4.87 -40.56
CA LYS A 777 -33.53 -5.28 -41.08
C LYS A 777 -33.69 -6.80 -41.15
N ILE A 778 -32.63 -7.54 -41.53
CA ILE A 778 -32.64 -9.00 -41.54
C ILE A 778 -32.78 -9.53 -40.09
N ILE A 779 -31.97 -9.04 -39.16
CA ILE A 779 -32.03 -9.43 -37.74
C ILE A 779 -33.42 -9.14 -37.14
N GLN A 780 -34.00 -7.97 -37.39
CA GLN A 780 -35.36 -7.63 -36.99
C GLN A 780 -36.40 -8.59 -37.60
N SER A 781 -36.24 -8.97 -38.86
CA SER A 781 -37.11 -9.93 -39.55
C SER A 781 -37.01 -11.35 -38.97
N TYR A 782 -35.83 -11.80 -38.53
CA TYR A 782 -35.66 -13.07 -37.83
C TYR A 782 -36.24 -13.03 -36.40
N ILE A 783 -35.97 -11.96 -35.63
CA ILE A 783 -36.50 -11.78 -34.26
C ILE A 783 -38.04 -11.73 -34.24
N LEU A 784 -38.67 -11.21 -35.29
CA LEU A 784 -40.14 -11.19 -35.44
C LEU A 784 -40.74 -12.48 -36.01
N ARG A 785 -39.92 -13.53 -36.26
CA ARG A 785 -40.33 -14.75 -36.96
C ARG A 785 -39.99 -16.05 -36.24
N GLU A 786 -39.02 -16.03 -35.32
CA GLU A 786 -38.72 -17.15 -34.42
C GLU A 786 -39.21 -16.86 -33.00
N GLU A 787 -39.80 -17.86 -32.35
CA GLU A 787 -40.22 -17.76 -30.95
C GLU A 787 -38.99 -17.72 -30.02
N SER A 788 -39.11 -17.00 -28.91
CA SER A 788 -37.97 -16.64 -28.04
C SER A 788 -37.40 -17.82 -27.22
N GLY A 789 -36.70 -18.72 -27.90
CA GLY A 789 -35.99 -19.85 -27.29
C GLY A 789 -35.06 -20.64 -28.21
N THR A 790 -35.28 -20.64 -29.54
CA THR A 790 -34.57 -21.52 -30.49
C THR A 790 -33.11 -21.17 -30.74
N LEU A 791 -32.66 -19.96 -30.38
CA LEU A 791 -31.32 -19.44 -30.71
C LEU A 791 -30.35 -19.32 -29.51
N SER A 792 -30.59 -20.02 -28.40
CA SER A 792 -29.56 -20.10 -27.34
C SER A 792 -28.39 -20.97 -27.81
N SER A 793 -27.16 -20.47 -27.66
CA SER A 793 -25.94 -21.25 -27.84
C SER A 793 -25.60 -21.98 -26.53
N GLU A 794 -24.89 -23.11 -26.60
CA GLU A 794 -24.34 -23.79 -25.40
C GLU A 794 -23.52 -22.82 -24.52
N ALA A 795 -22.84 -21.84 -25.13
CA ALA A 795 -22.10 -20.80 -24.40
C ALA A 795 -23.01 -19.83 -23.62
N SER A 796 -24.21 -19.50 -24.14
CA SER A 796 -25.19 -18.68 -23.40
C SER A 796 -25.87 -19.47 -22.30
N ASP A 797 -26.15 -20.76 -22.50
CA ASP A 797 -26.73 -21.61 -21.45
C ASP A 797 -25.73 -21.90 -20.31
N PHE A 798 -24.43 -22.10 -20.61
CA PHE A 798 -23.39 -22.20 -19.59
C PHE A 798 -23.26 -20.90 -18.78
N ASN A 799 -23.38 -19.74 -19.43
CA ASN A 799 -23.47 -18.44 -18.73
C ASN A 799 -24.77 -18.28 -17.93
N LYS A 800 -25.90 -18.84 -18.38
CA LYS A 800 -27.18 -18.87 -17.64
C LYS A 800 -27.06 -19.69 -16.34
N VAL A 801 -26.32 -20.80 -16.38
CA VAL A 801 -25.97 -21.61 -15.19
C VAL A 801 -25.01 -20.84 -14.26
N ASN A 802 -24.10 -20.02 -14.78
CA ASN A 802 -23.24 -19.18 -13.95
C ASN A 802 -23.98 -17.97 -13.35
N LEU A 803 -24.90 -17.34 -14.09
CA LEU A 803 -25.76 -16.25 -13.57
C LEU A 803 -26.73 -16.75 -12.49
N SER A 804 -27.28 -17.96 -12.62
CA SER A 804 -28.15 -18.55 -11.59
C SER A 804 -27.37 -18.99 -10.34
N LYS A 805 -26.09 -19.37 -10.47
CA LYS A 805 -25.20 -19.67 -9.33
C LYS A 805 -24.63 -18.44 -8.64
N ARG A 806 -24.39 -17.33 -9.37
CA ARG A 806 -23.81 -16.10 -8.83
C ARG A 806 -24.87 -15.08 -8.37
N GLY A 807 -26.07 -15.14 -8.94
CA GLY A 807 -27.10 -14.11 -8.78
C GLY A 807 -26.76 -12.86 -9.59
N GLY A 808 -27.42 -12.67 -10.73
CA GLY A 808 -27.26 -11.44 -11.52
C GLY A 808 -27.77 -10.19 -10.79
N ILE A 809 -27.61 -9.01 -11.41
CA ILE A 809 -27.90 -7.67 -10.85
C ILE A 809 -29.20 -7.58 -10.01
N MET A 810 -30.31 -8.22 -10.42
CA MET A 810 -31.56 -8.24 -9.64
C MET A 810 -31.45 -9.01 -8.31
N ALA A 811 -30.69 -10.12 -8.26
CA ALA A 811 -30.40 -10.81 -7.02
C ALA A 811 -29.47 -9.97 -6.12
N SER A 812 -28.54 -9.22 -6.70
CA SER A 812 -27.69 -8.26 -5.96
C SER A 812 -28.44 -7.01 -5.47
N LEU A 813 -29.70 -6.83 -5.84
CA LEU A 813 -30.61 -5.80 -5.30
C LEU A 813 -31.48 -6.32 -4.15
N TYR A 814 -31.80 -7.62 -4.12
CA TYR A 814 -32.58 -8.25 -3.04
C TYR A 814 -31.73 -8.99 -1.99
N THR A 815 -30.47 -9.29 -2.30
CA THR A 815 -29.48 -9.82 -1.37
C THR A 815 -28.38 -8.77 -1.20
N SER A 816 -28.04 -8.45 0.05
CA SER A 816 -27.16 -7.32 0.43
C SER A 816 -25.66 -7.57 0.18
N HIS A 817 -25.32 -8.37 -0.83
CA HIS A 817 -23.95 -8.80 -1.10
C HIS A 817 -23.43 -8.15 -2.40
N PRO A 818 -22.44 -7.25 -2.35
CA PRO A 818 -21.95 -6.49 -3.51
C PRO A 818 -21.04 -7.35 -4.41
N ALA A 819 -21.61 -8.37 -5.04
CA ALA A 819 -20.89 -9.37 -5.83
C ALA A 819 -20.65 -8.98 -7.31
N ASP A 820 -21.21 -7.85 -7.77
CA ASP A 820 -21.30 -7.50 -9.19
C ASP A 820 -20.91 -6.02 -9.41
N SER A 821 -19.74 -5.76 -10.02
CA SER A 821 -19.23 -4.39 -10.21
C SER A 821 -19.95 -3.60 -11.33
N GLY A 822 -21.04 -4.16 -11.87
CA GLY A 822 -21.95 -3.49 -12.81
C GLY A 822 -23.12 -2.78 -12.13
N LEU A 823 -23.39 -3.03 -10.85
CA LEU A 823 -24.44 -2.35 -10.09
C LEU A 823 -23.95 -0.97 -9.61
N THR A 824 -24.02 0.03 -10.49
CA THR A 824 -23.77 1.43 -10.11
C THR A 824 -24.96 2.01 -9.37
N LEU A 825 -24.73 3.06 -8.55
CA LEU A 825 -25.78 3.78 -7.84
C LEU A 825 -26.87 4.29 -8.81
N ASP A 826 -26.47 4.90 -9.93
CA ASP A 826 -27.39 5.39 -10.96
C ASP A 826 -28.26 4.27 -11.53
N LEU A 827 -27.69 3.09 -11.81
CA LEU A 827 -28.44 1.93 -12.30
C LEU A 827 -29.42 1.41 -11.23
N SER A 828 -29.03 1.41 -9.95
CA SER A 828 -29.92 1.02 -8.85
C SER A 828 -31.10 1.99 -8.66
N LEU A 829 -30.88 3.29 -8.86
CA LEU A 829 -31.91 4.33 -8.79
C LEU A 829 -32.83 4.29 -10.01
N GLU A 830 -32.30 4.01 -11.20
CA GLU A 830 -33.05 3.81 -12.43
C GLU A 830 -33.94 2.56 -12.38
N ILE A 831 -33.43 1.46 -11.80
CA ILE A 831 -34.21 0.24 -11.55
C ILE A 831 -35.31 0.51 -10.51
N ASN A 832 -35.01 1.18 -9.40
CA ASN A 832 -36.02 1.54 -8.40
C ASN A 832 -37.11 2.45 -8.98
N ARG A 833 -36.77 3.48 -9.77
CA ARG A 833 -37.76 4.33 -10.47
C ARG A 833 -38.67 3.51 -11.39
N LYS A 834 -38.12 2.55 -12.12
CA LYS A 834 -38.91 1.68 -13.02
C LYS A 834 -39.79 0.70 -12.25
N LEU A 835 -39.30 0.10 -11.17
CA LEU A 835 -40.10 -0.75 -10.28
C LEU A 835 -41.23 0.05 -9.60
N GLN A 836 -40.94 1.27 -9.13
CA GLN A 836 -41.94 2.16 -8.55
C GLN A 836 -43.01 2.54 -9.59
N ALA A 837 -42.64 2.96 -10.80
CA ALA A 837 -43.60 3.29 -11.85
C ALA A 837 -44.49 2.08 -12.26
N VAL A 838 -43.93 0.87 -12.29
CA VAL A 838 -44.71 -0.37 -12.52
C VAL A 838 -45.62 -0.68 -11.33
N LEU A 839 -45.17 -0.44 -10.09
CA LEU A 839 -46.00 -0.63 -8.89
C LEU A 839 -47.16 0.37 -8.85
N GLU A 840 -46.91 1.64 -9.20
CA GLU A 840 -47.91 2.71 -9.26
C GLU A 840 -48.97 2.44 -10.35
N ASP A 841 -48.55 2.05 -11.57
CA ASP A 841 -49.47 1.61 -12.63
C ASP A 841 -50.26 0.34 -12.25
N THR A 842 -49.62 -0.62 -11.56
CA THR A 842 -50.29 -1.83 -11.06
C THR A 842 -51.30 -1.52 -9.95
N LEU A 843 -50.98 -0.60 -9.04
CA LEU A 843 -51.91 -0.13 -7.99
C LEU A 843 -53.07 0.63 -8.60
N LEU A 844 -52.82 1.54 -9.54
CA LEU A 844 -53.85 2.29 -10.26
C LEU A 844 -54.82 1.34 -10.98
N LYS A 845 -54.29 0.35 -11.72
CA LYS A 845 -55.10 -0.69 -12.37
C LYS A 845 -55.92 -1.52 -11.38
N ASN A 846 -55.37 -1.87 -10.21
CA ASN A 846 -56.11 -2.59 -9.17
C ASN A 846 -57.22 -1.73 -8.53
N ILE A 847 -57.00 -0.43 -8.35
CA ILE A 847 -58.02 0.52 -7.88
C ILE A 847 -59.15 0.61 -8.90
N THR A 848 -58.84 0.86 -10.17
CA THR A 848 -59.85 0.93 -11.25
C THR A 848 -60.59 -0.40 -11.44
N LEU A 849 -59.90 -1.55 -11.33
CA LEU A 849 -60.56 -2.87 -11.34
C LEU A 849 -61.52 -3.04 -10.15
N LYS A 850 -61.15 -2.57 -8.96
CA LYS A 850 -62.02 -2.62 -7.77
C LYS A 850 -63.24 -1.71 -7.91
N GLU A 851 -63.08 -0.51 -8.45
CA GLU A 851 -64.18 0.42 -8.75
C GLU A 851 -65.12 -0.16 -9.82
N ASN A 852 -64.58 -0.75 -10.88
CA ASN A 852 -65.36 -1.46 -11.90
C ASN A 852 -66.13 -2.65 -11.31
N LEU A 853 -65.51 -3.42 -10.41
CA LEU A 853 -66.13 -4.58 -9.76
C LEU A 853 -67.21 -4.17 -8.75
N GLN A 854 -67.02 -3.05 -8.04
CA GLN A 854 -68.08 -2.43 -7.22
C GLN A 854 -69.24 -1.93 -8.08
N THR A 855 -68.96 -1.27 -9.20
CA THR A 855 -69.97 -0.76 -10.15
C THR A 855 -70.77 -1.92 -10.76
N LEU A 856 -70.10 -3.00 -11.16
CA LEU A 856 -70.73 -4.23 -11.63
C LEU A 856 -71.56 -4.88 -10.51
N GLY A 857 -71.07 -4.88 -9.27
CA GLY A 857 -71.82 -5.36 -8.10
C GLY A 857 -73.12 -4.58 -7.85
N THR A 858 -73.09 -3.25 -7.92
CA THR A 858 -74.30 -2.43 -7.79
C THR A 858 -75.26 -2.59 -8.96
N GLU A 859 -74.75 -2.80 -10.17
CA GLU A 859 -75.58 -3.04 -11.36
C GLU A 859 -76.23 -4.43 -11.33
N ILE A 860 -75.50 -5.46 -10.86
CA ILE A 860 -76.05 -6.79 -10.56
C ILE A 860 -77.13 -6.67 -9.48
N GLU A 861 -76.92 -5.91 -8.41
CA GLU A 861 -77.92 -5.72 -7.37
C GLU A 861 -79.16 -4.96 -7.90
N ARG A 862 -78.97 -4.00 -8.81
CA ARG A 862 -80.05 -3.28 -9.51
C ARG A 862 -80.87 -4.23 -10.40
N LEU A 863 -80.20 -5.10 -11.15
CA LEU A 863 -80.84 -6.10 -12.02
C LEU A 863 -81.58 -7.17 -11.19
N ILE A 864 -80.99 -7.67 -10.10
CA ILE A 864 -81.66 -8.60 -9.17
C ILE A 864 -82.91 -7.96 -8.54
N LYS A 865 -82.88 -6.66 -8.23
CA LYS A 865 -84.06 -5.93 -7.75
C LYS A 865 -85.14 -5.81 -8.84
N GLN A 866 -84.76 -5.52 -10.09
CA GLN A 866 -85.69 -5.50 -11.23
C GLN A 866 -86.23 -6.89 -11.64
N GLN A 867 -85.52 -7.97 -11.32
CA GLN A 867 -85.97 -9.34 -11.59
C GLN A 867 -86.85 -9.93 -10.46
N ARG A 868 -87.06 -9.17 -9.39
CA ARG A 868 -87.92 -9.52 -8.24
C ARG A 868 -89.18 -8.66 -8.12
N THR A 869 -89.46 -7.85 -9.15
CA THR A 869 -90.65 -7.01 -9.32
C THR A 869 -91.38 -7.40 -10.59
#